data_AF-A0A068UDE6-F1
#
_entry.id   AF-A0A068UDE6-F1
#
_cell.length_a   1.000
_cell.length_b   1.000
_cell.length_c   1.000
_cell.angle_alpha   90.00
_cell.angle_beta   90.00
_cell.angle_gamma   90.00
#
_symmetry.space_group_name_H-M   'P 1'
#
loop_
_entity.id
_entity.type
_entity.pdbx_description
1 polymer ?
#
loop_
_entity_poly.entity_id
_entity_poly.type
_entity_poly.pdbx_seq_one_letter_code
_entity_poly.pdbx_strand_id
1 'polypeptide(L)'
;MAATPQPPVTFSGKLSSKPSASDLLRSSSNGVSGVPLRVLGRAHIGSKRMDFAVSAKLRKVKKHEYPWPEDPDPNVRGGVLSHLSPFKPLKEKPKPVTLDFEKPLMDLQKKIIDVQRMANETGLDFSDQIISLENKYQQALKDLYTHLTPIQRVNIARHPNRPTFLDHVFNITEKFVELHGDRAGYDDPAVVTGLGTINGRCYMFMGHQKGRNTKENIQRNFGMPTPHGYRKAMRMMYYADHHGFPIVTFIDTPGAYADLKSEELGQGEAIAHNLRTMFGLKVPIISIVIGEGGSGGALAIGCANKLLMLENAVFYVASPEACAAILWKTAKASPKAAEKLKITAAELCKLQIADGVIPEPLGGAHADSHWTSQQIKTAILDAMDELVKMDQEELLKHRYLKFRKIGGFQEGIPVDPQKKVNMKKKDTPIIQPGKTSGLELKEEVEKLKQQILKARETSTEKPGSGLKEMIEKLKREVELEFSEAAKALGFGDKIVVLREEFAKAKNSNDQPMNTALKEKIDKLRTEFNQKLSSAPNYASLKYKLDMLQELSNAQNLSGESNKVGELKQEINKRFKELTEQPEIRQKIEALRAEIENSGISEEVKEKSLLLKDEIESEFTGILKSLNLYVYPPPSSVEAQEKVDKFNREITGIMEDVVRSTDLKDKIEFLKREVAKAGKTADAESKAKFQALWQQIKKSLVDAMSFSELREKHEKLKAEISEDIESSKGTNGSLLKENIVDDNLKYDDGPKVESQVKIASN
;
A
#
# COMPACT_ATOMS: atom_id res chain seq x y z
N MET A 1 57.18 -56.07 11.30
CA MET A 1 58.41 -56.32 12.08
C MET A 1 59.14 -55.00 12.27
N ALA A 2 59.82 -54.79 13.39
CA ALA A 2 60.28 -53.48 13.83
C ALA A 2 61.65 -53.07 13.28
N ALA A 3 61.90 -51.76 13.15
CA ALA A 3 63.22 -51.18 12.98
C ALA A 3 63.31 -49.77 13.65
N THR A 4 64.08 -49.71 14.75
CA THR A 4 64.88 -48.57 15.28
C THR A 4 64.28 -47.16 15.45
N PRO A 5 64.25 -46.63 16.68
CA PRO A 5 64.16 -45.20 16.99
C PRO A 5 65.46 -44.62 17.64
N GLN A 6 65.68 -43.31 17.54
CA GLN A 6 66.41 -42.46 18.50
C GLN A 6 65.91 -40.99 18.41
N PRO A 7 66.07 -40.15 19.45
CA PRO A 7 65.13 -39.05 19.73
C PRO A 7 65.57 -37.65 19.23
N PRO A 8 64.62 -36.70 19.06
CA PRO A 8 64.90 -35.34 18.59
C PRO A 8 64.95 -34.27 19.70
N VAL A 9 65.64 -33.17 19.41
CA VAL A 9 65.57 -31.86 20.09
C VAL A 9 65.55 -30.78 19.00
N THR A 10 64.64 -29.79 19.03
CA THR A 10 64.44 -28.86 17.90
C THR A 10 64.31 -27.36 18.25
N PHE A 11 65.00 -26.55 17.42
CA PHE A 11 64.93 -25.09 17.17
C PHE A 11 63.95 -24.82 15.97
N SER A 12 63.56 -23.62 15.47
CA SER A 12 63.64 -22.16 15.76
C SER A 12 62.70 -21.44 14.74
N GLY A 13 62.35 -20.14 14.75
CA GLY A 13 62.62 -19.00 15.64
C GLY A 13 62.85 -17.67 14.87
N LYS A 14 62.12 -16.58 15.21
CA LYS A 14 62.09 -15.20 14.60
C LYS A 14 61.32 -15.08 13.25
N LEU A 15 60.65 -13.97 12.86
CA LEU A 15 60.59 -12.55 13.33
C LEU A 15 59.28 -11.79 12.90
N SER A 16 58.89 -10.73 13.65
CA SER A 16 58.13 -9.50 13.23
C SER A 16 56.59 -9.34 13.34
N SER A 17 56.17 -8.05 13.49
CA SER A 17 54.81 -7.42 13.53
C SER A 17 54.07 -7.28 14.89
N LYS A 18 53.25 -6.21 15.01
CA LYS A 18 52.57 -5.65 16.20
C LYS A 18 51.03 -5.90 16.15
N PRO A 19 50.25 -5.65 17.24
CA PRO A 19 50.47 -5.91 18.66
C PRO A 19 49.24 -6.53 19.38
N SER A 20 49.37 -6.75 20.71
CA SER A 20 48.27 -6.80 21.70
C SER A 20 47.39 -8.05 21.78
N ALA A 21 48.00 -9.20 22.06
CA ALA A 21 47.40 -10.24 22.89
C ALA A 21 48.50 -10.97 23.67
N SER A 22 48.32 -11.14 24.98
CA SER A 22 49.09 -12.11 25.78
C SER A 22 48.37 -12.42 27.08
N ASP A 23 47.89 -13.67 27.19
CA ASP A 23 47.58 -14.30 28.47
C ASP A 23 48.76 -14.24 29.43
N LEU A 24 48.51 -14.35 30.74
CA LEU A 24 49.37 -15.11 31.64
C LEU A 24 48.63 -15.53 32.92
N LEU A 25 48.40 -16.83 33.04
CA LEU A 25 48.04 -17.47 34.31
C LEU A 25 49.28 -17.53 35.21
N ARG A 26 49.27 -16.88 36.38
CA ARG A 26 49.91 -17.45 37.59
C ARG A 26 49.50 -16.79 38.90
N SER A 27 49.18 -17.66 39.86
CA SER A 27 49.40 -17.57 41.31
C SER A 27 49.95 -16.27 41.92
N SER A 28 49.30 -15.80 42.98
CA SER A 28 50.02 -15.62 44.25
C SER A 28 49.13 -15.97 45.45
N SER A 29 49.68 -16.77 46.35
CA SER A 29 49.17 -17.02 47.68
C SER A 29 49.86 -16.07 48.67
N ASN A 30 49.10 -15.46 49.57
CA ASN A 30 49.49 -15.03 50.93
C ASN A 30 48.20 -14.50 51.61
N GLY A 31 47.80 -14.89 52.82
CA GLY A 31 48.48 -15.71 53.81
C GLY A 31 48.90 -14.90 55.04
N VAL A 32 47.94 -14.50 55.88
CA VAL A 32 48.20 -14.10 57.27
C VAL A 32 47.14 -14.72 58.18
N SER A 33 47.62 -15.34 59.27
CA SER A 33 46.85 -16.02 60.30
C SER A 33 46.37 -15.07 61.40
N GLY A 34 45.20 -15.35 61.97
CA GLY A 34 44.68 -14.68 63.16
C GLY A 34 43.58 -15.53 63.81
N VAL A 35 43.90 -16.18 64.94
CA VAL A 35 43.01 -17.10 65.69
C VAL A 35 42.58 -16.41 67.02
N PRO A 36 41.72 -16.98 67.89
CA PRO A 36 40.29 -16.67 67.93
C PRO A 36 39.80 -16.07 69.27
N LEU A 37 38.53 -15.65 69.33
CA LEU A 37 37.79 -15.59 70.60
C LEU A 37 36.57 -16.52 70.64
N ARG A 38 36.88 -17.66 71.25
CA ARG A 38 36.14 -18.79 71.82
C ARG A 38 34.82 -18.47 72.59
N VAL A 39 34.04 -19.54 72.81
CA VAL A 39 32.92 -19.73 73.80
C VAL A 39 31.64 -18.89 73.55
N LEU A 40 30.38 -19.36 73.67
CA LEU A 40 29.70 -20.55 74.24
C LEU A 40 28.61 -21.05 73.24
N GLY A 41 28.01 -22.24 73.29
CA GLY A 41 28.09 -23.37 74.23
C GLY A 41 26.69 -23.93 74.59
N ARG A 42 26.50 -25.26 74.47
CA ARG A 42 25.32 -26.10 74.86
C ARG A 42 24.08 -26.08 73.93
N ALA A 43 23.17 -27.08 73.94
CA ALA A 43 23.29 -28.56 73.99
C ALA A 43 21.87 -29.22 73.92
N HIS A 44 21.76 -30.35 73.19
CA HIS A 44 20.76 -31.44 73.34
C HIS A 44 19.30 -31.18 72.89
N ILE A 45 18.82 -31.86 71.82
CA ILE A 45 18.05 -33.14 71.76
C ILE A 45 16.53 -32.96 72.00
N GLY A 46 15.68 -33.32 71.02
CA GLY A 46 14.23 -33.44 71.24
C GLY A 46 13.27 -33.42 70.03
N SER A 47 13.26 -34.48 69.21
CA SER A 47 12.11 -35.01 68.42
C SER A 47 11.08 -34.08 67.70
N LYS A 48 11.05 -34.23 66.35
CA LYS A 48 9.86 -34.16 65.45
C LYS A 48 9.03 -32.85 65.36
N ARG A 49 9.40 -32.02 64.37
CA ARG A 49 8.63 -31.82 63.12
C ARG A 49 9.59 -31.35 62.02
N MET A 50 9.41 -31.82 60.79
CA MET A 50 10.16 -31.32 59.61
C MET A 50 9.43 -30.10 59.06
N ASP A 51 9.50 -29.00 59.81
CA ASP A 51 9.01 -27.70 59.33
C ASP A 51 10.04 -27.14 58.35
N PHE A 52 9.90 -27.48 57.07
CA PHE A 52 10.65 -26.86 55.99
C PHE A 52 10.21 -25.40 55.83
N ALA A 53 10.80 -24.52 56.62
CA ALA A 53 10.70 -23.08 56.44
C ALA A 53 11.44 -22.68 55.15
N VAL A 54 10.72 -22.68 54.02
CA VAL A 54 11.23 -22.16 52.75
C VAL A 54 11.30 -20.63 52.84
N SER A 55 12.41 -20.12 53.36
CA SER A 55 12.73 -18.70 53.31
C SER A 55 13.09 -18.31 51.88
N ALA A 56 12.07 -17.99 51.08
CA ALA A 56 12.25 -17.47 49.72
C ALA A 56 12.83 -16.05 49.77
N LYS A 57 14.16 -15.94 49.97
CA LYS A 57 14.88 -14.73 49.58
C LYS A 57 14.63 -14.55 48.09
N LEU A 58 13.97 -13.45 47.74
CA LEU A 58 13.83 -13.02 46.36
C LEU A 58 15.26 -12.80 45.82
N ARG A 59 15.81 -13.84 45.21
CA ARG A 59 17.04 -13.74 44.42
C ARG A 59 16.65 -12.73 43.36
N LYS A 60 17.20 -11.50 43.43
CA LYS A 60 17.03 -10.52 42.36
C LYS A 60 17.50 -11.23 41.11
N VAL A 61 16.54 -11.72 40.33
CA VAL A 61 16.77 -12.20 38.98
C VAL A 61 17.53 -11.06 38.35
N LYS A 62 18.75 -11.31 37.85
CA LYS A 62 19.42 -10.31 37.03
C LYS A 62 18.40 -10.01 35.94
N LYS A 63 17.81 -8.80 35.98
CA LYS A 63 16.93 -8.30 34.91
C LYS A 63 17.64 -8.70 33.63
N HIS A 64 17.02 -9.57 32.83
CA HIS A 64 17.62 -9.86 31.54
C HIS A 64 17.74 -8.52 30.86
N GLU A 65 18.96 -8.20 30.44
CA GLU A 65 19.23 -7.00 29.65
C GLU A 65 18.47 -7.22 28.34
N TYR A 66 17.24 -6.72 28.32
CA TYR A 66 16.57 -6.31 27.10
C TYR A 66 17.63 -5.48 26.33
N PRO A 67 17.78 -5.65 25.00
CA PRO A 67 18.94 -5.12 24.25
C PRO A 67 18.99 -3.58 24.14
N TRP A 68 18.24 -2.90 25.00
CA TRP A 68 18.09 -1.47 25.16
C TRP A 68 18.43 -1.10 26.61
N PRO A 69 19.34 -0.14 26.85
CA PRO A 69 19.51 0.44 28.17
C PRO A 69 18.18 0.98 28.69
N GLU A 70 17.98 1.03 30.02
CA GLU A 70 16.72 1.52 30.61
C GLU A 70 16.43 2.99 30.22
N ASP A 71 17.47 3.79 29.97
CA ASP A 71 17.42 5.07 29.27
C ASP A 71 18.39 5.06 28.06
N PRO A 72 17.91 4.81 26.83
CA PRO A 72 18.73 4.92 25.64
C PRO A 72 18.78 6.38 25.17
N ASP A 73 19.97 7.00 25.25
CA ASP A 73 20.19 8.40 24.81
C ASP A 73 19.52 8.64 23.44
N PRO A 74 18.54 9.56 23.36
CA PRO A 74 17.76 9.78 22.16
C PRO A 74 18.58 10.36 21.00
N ASN A 75 19.77 10.92 21.26
CA ASN A 75 20.50 11.81 20.35
C ASN A 75 21.86 11.27 19.86
N VAL A 76 22.13 9.96 19.95
CA VAL A 76 23.38 9.35 19.44
C VAL A 76 23.46 9.41 17.90
N ARG A 77 23.92 10.53 17.36
CA ARG A 77 24.29 10.69 15.95
C ARG A 77 25.61 9.95 15.68
N GLY A 78 25.58 8.96 14.79
CA GLY A 78 26.80 8.33 14.24
C GLY A 78 27.30 7.03 14.90
N GLY A 79 26.57 6.45 15.86
CA GLY A 79 26.97 5.18 16.50
C GLY A 79 26.45 3.91 15.81
N VAL A 80 27.06 2.75 16.11
CA VAL A 80 26.69 1.39 15.64
C VAL A 80 25.27 0.95 16.09
N LEU A 81 24.62 1.71 16.96
CA LEU A 81 23.24 1.48 17.41
C LEU A 81 22.22 2.40 16.71
N SER A 82 22.67 3.33 15.86
CA SER A 82 21.78 4.24 15.13
C SER A 82 20.84 3.49 14.17
N HIS A 83 21.30 2.39 13.57
CA HIS A 83 20.54 1.51 12.69
C HIS A 83 19.36 0.84 13.42
N LEU A 84 19.53 0.60 14.73
CA LEU A 84 18.48 0.00 15.56
C LEU A 84 17.44 1.03 16.02
N SER A 85 17.68 2.34 15.86
CA SER A 85 16.77 3.39 16.33
C SER A 85 15.30 3.28 15.90
N PRO A 86 14.92 2.67 14.74
CA PRO A 86 13.52 2.39 14.41
C PRO A 86 12.88 1.29 15.27
N PHE A 87 13.68 0.41 15.88
CA PHE A 87 13.25 -0.76 16.65
C PHE A 87 13.26 -0.57 18.15
N LYS A 88 13.53 0.66 18.63
CA LYS A 88 13.42 1.05 20.05
C LYS A 88 12.13 0.47 20.65
N PRO A 89 12.13 0.04 21.93
CA PRO A 89 10.88 -0.28 22.63
C PRO A 89 9.90 0.87 22.42
N LEU A 90 8.65 0.52 22.11
CA LEU A 90 7.62 1.51 21.84
C LEU A 90 7.54 2.47 23.03
N LYS A 91 7.61 3.78 22.76
CA LYS A 91 7.51 4.83 23.80
C LYS A 91 6.23 4.69 24.63
N GLU A 92 5.17 4.19 23.99
CA GLU A 92 3.93 3.78 24.63
C GLU A 92 3.92 2.25 24.73
N LYS A 93 3.62 1.71 25.92
CA LYS A 93 3.41 0.27 26.08
C LYS A 93 2.25 -0.18 25.18
N PRO A 94 2.33 -1.36 24.52
CA PRO A 94 1.24 -1.87 23.73
C PRO A 94 -0.03 -1.95 24.57
N LYS A 95 -1.15 -1.44 24.03
CA LYS A 95 -2.42 -1.42 24.75
C LYS A 95 -2.86 -2.86 25.03
N PRO A 96 -3.43 -3.16 26.21
CA PRO A 96 -4.04 -4.46 26.45
C PRO A 96 -5.21 -4.62 25.47
N VAL A 97 -5.14 -5.67 24.66
CA VAL A 97 -6.20 -6.07 23.73
C VAL A 97 -6.83 -7.33 24.31
N THR A 98 -8.16 -7.34 24.40
CA THR A 98 -8.94 -8.50 24.82
C THR A 98 -9.61 -9.10 23.61
N LEU A 99 -9.45 -10.39 23.37
CA LEU A 99 -10.16 -11.11 22.31
C LEU A 99 -11.61 -11.39 22.73
N ASP A 100 -12.53 -11.46 21.76
CA ASP A 100 -13.97 -11.60 22.05
C ASP A 100 -14.33 -12.79 22.96
N PHE A 101 -13.59 -13.89 22.83
CA PHE A 101 -13.80 -15.10 23.63
C PHE A 101 -13.19 -15.04 25.03
N GLU A 102 -12.38 -14.03 25.34
CA GLU A 102 -11.77 -13.78 26.66
C GLU A 102 -12.64 -12.87 27.53
N LYS A 103 -13.70 -12.25 26.98
CA LYS A 103 -14.64 -11.40 27.73
C LYS A 103 -15.16 -12.04 29.03
N PRO A 104 -15.53 -13.34 29.08
CA PRO A 104 -15.93 -13.99 30.34
C PRO A 104 -14.82 -14.02 31.40
N LEU A 105 -13.55 -14.12 31.00
CA LEU A 105 -12.41 -14.05 31.92
C LEU A 105 -12.20 -12.62 32.42
N MET A 106 -12.36 -11.61 31.57
CA MET A 106 -12.30 -10.20 31.99
C MET A 106 -13.39 -9.87 33.02
N ASP A 107 -14.59 -10.45 32.90
CA ASP A 107 -15.66 -10.22 33.87
C ASP A 107 -15.41 -10.95 35.20
N LEU A 108 -14.71 -12.08 35.21
CA LEU A 108 -14.17 -12.68 36.43
C LEU A 108 -13.06 -11.83 37.05
N GLN A 109 -12.14 -11.29 36.23
CA GLN A 109 -11.06 -10.44 36.69
C GLN A 109 -11.57 -9.13 37.29
N LYS A 110 -12.58 -8.49 36.68
CA LYS A 110 -13.28 -7.32 37.26
C LYS A 110 -13.87 -7.66 38.63
N LYS A 111 -14.57 -8.79 38.76
CA LYS A 111 -15.12 -9.25 40.06
C LYS A 111 -14.03 -9.44 41.12
N ILE A 112 -12.87 -9.99 40.76
CA ILE A 112 -11.72 -10.08 41.68
C ILE A 112 -11.27 -8.68 42.11
N ILE A 113 -11.10 -7.75 41.17
CA ILE A 113 -10.69 -6.36 41.45
C ILE A 113 -11.72 -5.60 42.30
N ASP A 114 -13.02 -5.79 42.04
CA ASP A 114 -14.10 -5.13 42.78
C ASP A 114 -14.23 -5.70 44.21
N VAL A 115 -14.05 -7.02 44.40
CA VAL A 115 -13.98 -7.64 45.74
C VAL A 115 -12.73 -7.19 46.49
N GLN A 116 -11.57 -7.13 45.85
CA GLN A 116 -10.34 -6.57 46.43
C GLN A 116 -10.53 -5.10 46.84
N ARG A 117 -11.26 -4.31 46.04
CA ARG A 117 -11.59 -2.92 46.38
C ARG A 117 -12.54 -2.84 47.58
N MET A 118 -13.61 -3.62 47.60
CA MET A 118 -14.54 -3.69 48.73
C MET A 118 -13.85 -4.15 50.02
N ALA A 119 -12.89 -5.07 49.97
CA ALA A 119 -12.07 -5.45 51.12
C ALA A 119 -11.28 -4.26 51.68
N ASN A 120 -10.62 -3.50 50.80
CA ASN A 120 -9.84 -2.32 51.19
C ASN A 120 -10.71 -1.16 51.70
N GLU A 121 -11.92 -0.98 51.16
CA GLU A 121 -12.86 0.10 51.54
C GLU A 121 -13.63 -0.20 52.83
N THR A 122 -13.99 -1.47 53.08
CA THR A 122 -14.79 -1.86 54.26
C THR A 122 -13.97 -2.39 55.43
N GLY A 123 -12.70 -2.76 55.20
CA GLY A 123 -11.85 -3.39 56.23
C GLY A 123 -12.27 -4.82 56.61
N LEU A 124 -13.21 -5.42 55.86
CA LEU A 124 -13.66 -6.79 56.06
C LEU A 124 -12.76 -7.77 55.32
N ASP A 125 -12.49 -8.93 55.93
CA ASP A 125 -11.69 -9.98 55.31
C ASP A 125 -12.50 -10.76 54.26
N PHE A 126 -12.09 -10.62 53.00
CA PHE A 126 -12.61 -11.37 51.86
C PHE A 126 -11.56 -12.32 51.26
N SER A 127 -10.46 -12.63 51.97
CA SER A 127 -9.32 -13.40 51.46
C SER A 127 -9.74 -14.74 50.85
N ASP A 128 -10.59 -15.51 51.56
CA ASP A 128 -11.10 -16.80 51.05
C ASP A 128 -11.92 -16.66 49.76
N GLN A 129 -12.67 -15.56 49.63
CA GLN A 129 -13.48 -15.28 48.43
C GLN A 129 -12.60 -14.87 47.25
N ILE A 130 -11.57 -14.05 47.51
CA ILE A 130 -10.55 -13.66 46.53
C ILE A 130 -9.82 -14.90 46.04
N ILE A 131 -9.29 -15.75 46.94
CA ILE A 131 -8.63 -17.02 46.59
C ILE A 131 -9.57 -17.96 45.81
N SER A 132 -10.85 -18.04 46.19
CA SER A 132 -11.84 -18.84 45.45
C SER A 132 -12.08 -18.31 44.02
N LEU A 133 -12.16 -16.99 43.84
CA LEU A 133 -12.33 -16.36 42.54
C LEU A 133 -11.06 -16.45 41.68
N GLU A 134 -9.88 -16.28 42.26
CA GLU A 134 -8.59 -16.44 41.58
C GLU A 134 -8.40 -17.88 41.09
N ASN A 135 -8.69 -18.88 41.92
CA ASN A 135 -8.66 -20.29 41.50
C ASN A 135 -9.65 -20.58 40.36
N LYS A 136 -10.88 -20.03 40.45
CA LYS A 136 -11.87 -20.13 39.35
C LYS A 136 -11.39 -19.45 38.07
N TYR A 137 -10.75 -18.29 38.18
CA TYR A 137 -10.17 -17.58 37.04
C TYR A 137 -9.03 -18.39 36.39
N GLN A 138 -8.09 -18.92 37.18
CA GLN A 138 -7.00 -19.74 36.67
C GLN A 138 -7.50 -21.03 36.01
N GLN A 139 -8.49 -21.69 36.59
CA GLN A 139 -9.12 -22.87 36.00
C GLN A 139 -9.85 -22.52 34.69
N ALA A 140 -10.66 -21.47 34.67
CA ALA A 140 -11.36 -21.03 33.46
C ALA A 140 -10.40 -20.56 32.35
N LEU A 141 -9.30 -19.90 32.71
CA LEU A 141 -8.22 -19.51 31.79
C LEU A 141 -7.59 -20.75 31.16
N LYS A 142 -7.22 -21.74 31.98
CA LYS A 142 -6.66 -23.02 31.51
C LYS A 142 -7.64 -23.74 30.58
N ASP A 143 -8.89 -23.91 31.00
CA ASP A 143 -9.90 -24.64 30.23
C ASP A 143 -10.24 -23.96 28.90
N LEU A 144 -10.24 -22.63 28.85
CA LEU A 144 -10.43 -21.84 27.62
C LEU A 144 -9.29 -22.06 26.62
N TYR A 145 -8.04 -21.91 27.05
CA TYR A 145 -6.88 -22.01 26.16
C TYR A 145 -6.56 -23.45 25.74
N THR A 146 -6.92 -24.47 26.54
CA THR A 146 -6.79 -25.88 26.12
C THR A 146 -7.81 -26.28 25.06
N HIS A 147 -9.00 -25.66 25.03
CA HIS A 147 -10.11 -26.04 24.14
C HIS A 147 -10.40 -25.02 23.03
N LEU A 148 -9.38 -24.25 22.61
CA LEU A 148 -9.52 -23.25 21.54
C LEU A 148 -9.95 -23.87 20.20
N THR A 149 -11.07 -23.38 19.67
CA THR A 149 -11.52 -23.64 18.30
C THR A 149 -10.54 -23.08 17.26
N PRO A 150 -10.55 -23.58 16.01
CA PRO A 150 -9.66 -23.08 14.95
C PRO A 150 -9.74 -21.57 14.72
N ILE A 151 -10.94 -20.97 14.80
CA ILE A 151 -11.10 -19.52 14.60
C ILE A 151 -10.58 -18.69 15.79
N GLN A 152 -10.64 -19.22 17.02
CA GLN A 152 -10.02 -18.57 18.18
C GLN A 152 -8.49 -18.60 18.05
N ARG A 153 -7.91 -19.70 17.55
CA ARG A 153 -6.48 -19.76 17.22
C ARG A 153 -6.09 -18.77 16.11
N VAL A 154 -6.90 -18.61 15.06
CA VAL A 154 -6.71 -17.53 14.05
C VAL A 154 -6.68 -16.15 14.71
N ASN A 155 -7.57 -15.86 15.66
CA ASN A 155 -7.60 -14.58 16.36
C ASN A 155 -6.35 -14.37 17.25
N ILE A 156 -5.80 -15.43 17.85
CA ILE A 156 -4.53 -15.39 18.60
C ILE A 156 -3.32 -15.24 17.67
N ALA A 157 -3.34 -15.86 16.47
CA ALA A 157 -2.33 -15.66 15.42
C ALA A 157 -2.34 -14.24 14.85
N ARG A 158 -3.52 -13.61 14.80
CA ARG A 158 -3.73 -12.20 14.39
C ARG A 158 -3.65 -11.19 15.53
N HIS A 159 -3.27 -11.62 16.73
CA HIS A 159 -3.30 -10.75 17.91
C HIS A 159 -2.35 -9.53 17.71
N PRO A 160 -2.79 -8.28 17.94
CA PRO A 160 -1.98 -7.09 17.63
C PRO A 160 -0.63 -7.01 18.36
N ASN A 161 -0.54 -7.63 19.54
CA ASN A 161 0.70 -7.69 20.33
C ASN A 161 1.47 -9.01 20.13
N ARG A 162 1.13 -9.82 19.11
CA ARG A 162 1.86 -11.06 18.81
C ARG A 162 3.31 -10.73 18.44
N PRO A 163 4.31 -11.45 18.99
CA PRO A 163 5.71 -11.14 18.70
C PRO A 163 6.03 -11.29 17.22
N THR A 164 6.74 -10.32 16.66
CA THR A 164 7.13 -10.31 15.25
C THR A 164 8.47 -11.04 15.03
N PHE A 165 8.86 -11.24 13.77
CA PHE A 165 10.15 -11.83 13.42
C PHE A 165 11.34 -11.22 14.18
N LEU A 166 11.47 -9.89 14.17
CA LEU A 166 12.57 -9.21 14.87
C LEU A 166 12.48 -9.35 16.40
N ASP A 167 11.28 -9.43 16.99
CA ASP A 167 11.13 -9.70 18.42
C ASP A 167 11.74 -11.07 18.78
N HIS A 168 11.53 -12.08 17.95
CA HIS A 168 12.15 -13.40 18.16
C HIS A 168 13.66 -13.37 17.89
N VAL A 169 14.11 -12.84 16.77
CA VAL A 169 15.53 -12.85 16.38
C VAL A 169 16.42 -12.14 17.42
N PHE A 170 16.01 -10.97 17.91
CA PHE A 170 16.79 -10.26 18.94
C PHE A 170 16.77 -10.96 20.32
N ASN A 171 15.79 -11.83 20.61
CA ASN A 171 15.75 -12.60 21.87
C ASN A 171 16.52 -13.94 21.79
N ILE A 172 16.77 -14.49 20.60
CA ILE A 172 17.45 -15.80 20.43
C ILE A 172 18.91 -15.69 20.00
N THR A 173 19.30 -14.59 19.35
CA THR A 173 20.65 -14.39 18.81
C THR A 173 21.54 -13.55 19.71
N GLU A 174 22.85 -13.86 19.73
CA GLU A 174 23.84 -13.05 20.47
C GLU A 174 24.26 -11.78 19.70
N LYS A 175 24.20 -11.85 18.37
CA LYS A 175 24.43 -10.74 17.43
C LYS A 175 23.52 -10.96 16.22
N PHE A 176 22.91 -9.91 15.71
CA PHE A 176 22.15 -9.90 14.45
C PHE A 176 22.57 -8.71 13.58
N VAL A 177 22.76 -8.95 12.29
CA VAL A 177 23.09 -7.95 11.27
C VAL A 177 22.07 -8.03 10.15
N GLU A 178 21.18 -7.04 10.08
CA GLU A 178 20.17 -6.92 9.02
C GLU A 178 20.85 -6.66 7.66
N LEU A 179 20.34 -7.31 6.61
CA LEU A 179 20.82 -7.23 5.24
C LEU A 179 19.65 -6.80 4.34
N HIS A 180 19.90 -5.81 3.49
CA HIS A 180 18.86 -5.07 2.75
C HIS A 180 18.98 -5.22 1.22
N GLY A 181 17.85 -5.03 0.55
CA GLY A 181 17.71 -4.86 -0.90
C GLY A 181 17.70 -6.15 -1.73
N ASP A 182 16.97 -6.14 -2.83
CA ASP A 182 16.96 -7.23 -3.82
C ASP A 182 18.08 -7.13 -4.89
N ARG A 183 18.75 -5.96 -4.97
CA ARG A 183 19.70 -5.54 -6.04
C ARG A 183 19.05 -5.20 -7.39
N ALA A 184 17.72 -5.12 -7.47
CA ALA A 184 16.95 -4.63 -8.62
C ALA A 184 16.23 -3.30 -8.35
N GLY A 185 16.52 -2.65 -7.21
CA GLY A 185 16.15 -1.24 -6.94
C GLY A 185 15.23 -1.02 -5.74
N TYR A 186 14.81 -2.08 -5.02
CA TYR A 186 13.92 -1.94 -3.87
C TYR A 186 14.35 -2.80 -2.68
N ASP A 187 14.13 -2.28 -1.47
CA ASP A 187 14.25 -3.03 -0.23
C ASP A 187 12.86 -3.17 0.39
N ASP A 188 12.24 -4.34 0.18
CA ASP A 188 10.88 -4.57 0.65
C ASP A 188 10.80 -4.62 2.18
N PRO A 189 10.10 -3.69 2.84
CA PRO A 189 10.04 -3.64 4.29
C PRO A 189 9.25 -4.81 4.89
N ALA A 190 8.35 -5.47 4.15
CA ALA A 190 7.55 -6.59 4.66
C ALA A 190 8.37 -7.88 4.90
N VAL A 191 9.58 -7.97 4.32
CA VAL A 191 10.53 -9.08 4.55
C VAL A 191 11.78 -8.52 5.19
N VAL A 192 12.24 -9.12 6.28
CA VAL A 192 13.55 -8.82 6.88
C VAL A 192 14.47 -10.02 6.71
N THR A 193 15.75 -9.77 6.47
CA THR A 193 16.77 -10.81 6.30
C THR A 193 18.06 -10.38 7.00
N GLY A 194 18.87 -11.33 7.48
CA GLY A 194 20.14 -10.99 8.11
C GLY A 194 20.92 -12.19 8.66
N LEU A 195 22.18 -11.96 9.02
CA LEU A 195 23.01 -12.97 9.66
C LEU A 195 22.89 -12.84 11.19
N GLY A 196 22.70 -13.96 11.87
CA GLY A 196 22.66 -14.00 13.33
C GLY A 196 23.42 -15.18 13.90
N THR A 197 23.90 -15.05 15.14
CA THR A 197 24.60 -16.14 15.85
C THR A 197 23.71 -16.71 16.95
N ILE A 198 23.63 -18.03 17.06
CA ILE A 198 23.04 -18.74 18.20
C ILE A 198 24.08 -19.73 18.73
N ASN A 199 24.42 -19.63 20.01
CA ASN A 199 25.40 -20.49 20.70
C ASN A 199 26.74 -20.60 19.94
N GLY A 200 27.20 -19.50 19.34
CA GLY A 200 28.45 -19.44 18.57
C GLY A 200 28.35 -19.92 17.11
N ARG A 201 27.19 -20.43 16.67
CA ARG A 201 26.95 -20.85 15.29
C ARG A 201 26.20 -19.79 14.50
N CYS A 202 26.67 -19.48 13.29
CA CYS A 202 26.06 -18.49 12.40
C CYS A 202 24.92 -19.09 11.56
N TYR A 203 23.84 -18.32 11.39
CA TYR A 203 22.64 -18.67 10.64
C TYR A 203 22.21 -17.50 9.75
N MET A 204 21.63 -17.80 8.58
CA MET A 204 20.89 -16.83 7.78
C MET A 204 19.43 -16.83 8.24
N PHE A 205 19.00 -15.74 8.87
CA PHE A 205 17.63 -15.51 9.27
C PHE A 205 16.88 -14.73 8.20
N MET A 206 15.63 -15.10 7.97
CA MET A 206 14.71 -14.31 7.15
C MET A 206 13.27 -14.50 7.61
N GLY A 207 12.41 -13.51 7.40
CA GLY A 207 11.02 -13.66 7.76
C GLY A 207 10.14 -12.50 7.35
N HIS A 208 8.84 -12.73 7.48
CA HIS A 208 7.83 -11.69 7.36
C HIS A 208 7.89 -10.81 8.61
N GLN A 209 7.94 -9.50 8.41
CA GLN A 209 7.97 -8.52 9.50
C GLN A 209 6.67 -7.71 9.46
N LYS A 210 5.74 -7.99 10.37
CA LYS A 210 4.61 -7.11 10.66
C LYS A 210 5.06 -5.90 11.50
N GLY A 211 4.19 -4.90 11.66
CA GLY A 211 4.44 -3.76 12.54
C GLY A 211 3.82 -3.93 13.92
N ARG A 212 4.44 -3.35 14.96
CA ARG A 212 3.91 -3.38 16.35
C ARG A 212 2.80 -2.35 16.59
N ASN A 213 2.57 -1.43 15.65
CA ASN A 213 1.54 -0.40 15.69
C ASN A 213 1.05 -0.07 14.27
N THR A 214 0.01 0.77 14.13
CA THR A 214 -0.59 1.11 12.83
C THR A 214 0.40 1.75 11.85
N LYS A 215 1.30 2.62 12.32
CA LYS A 215 2.28 3.31 11.46
C LYS A 215 3.32 2.33 10.92
N GLU A 216 3.87 1.48 11.78
CA GLU A 216 4.78 0.40 11.38
C GLU A 216 4.09 -0.61 10.48
N ASN A 217 2.82 -0.96 10.73
CA ASN A 217 2.08 -1.88 9.88
C ASN A 217 1.89 -1.34 8.46
N ILE A 218 1.56 -0.05 8.32
CA ILE A 218 1.51 0.58 6.99
C ILE A 218 2.89 0.56 6.33
N GLN A 219 3.96 0.94 7.06
CA GLN A 219 5.32 0.94 6.53
C GLN A 219 5.80 -0.46 6.11
N ARG A 220 5.46 -1.50 6.88
CA ARG A 220 5.82 -2.90 6.67
C ARG A 220 4.79 -3.65 5.81
N ASN A 221 3.86 -2.95 5.18
CA ASN A 221 2.76 -3.50 4.38
C ASN A 221 2.00 -4.66 5.06
N PHE A 222 1.79 -4.58 6.38
CA PHE A 222 1.18 -5.60 7.23
C PHE A 222 1.84 -6.99 7.12
N GLY A 223 3.13 -7.05 6.78
CA GLY A 223 3.86 -8.29 6.54
C GLY A 223 3.48 -8.97 5.21
N MET A 224 2.90 -8.26 4.25
CA MET A 224 2.58 -8.74 2.89
C MET A 224 3.71 -8.35 1.92
N PRO A 225 4.55 -9.30 1.46
CA PRO A 225 5.63 -8.98 0.54
C PRO A 225 5.15 -8.67 -0.88
N THR A 226 5.81 -7.71 -1.49
CA THR A 226 5.84 -7.49 -2.94
C THR A 226 6.84 -8.47 -3.59
N PRO A 227 6.96 -8.52 -4.93
CA PRO A 227 7.89 -9.44 -5.61
C PRO A 227 9.36 -9.21 -5.19
N HIS A 228 9.70 -7.96 -4.85
CA HIS A 228 11.02 -7.56 -4.36
C HIS A 228 11.38 -8.22 -3.03
N GLY A 229 10.42 -8.44 -2.13
CA GLY A 229 10.64 -9.12 -0.85
C GLY A 229 11.05 -10.58 -1.04
N TYR A 230 10.40 -11.27 -1.98
CA TYR A 230 10.76 -12.64 -2.35
C TYR A 230 12.12 -12.72 -3.05
N ARG A 231 12.41 -11.81 -3.98
CA ARG A 231 13.74 -11.70 -4.64
C ARG A 231 14.87 -11.38 -3.65
N LYS A 232 14.63 -10.51 -2.66
CA LYS A 232 15.55 -10.29 -1.54
C LYS A 232 15.79 -11.56 -0.73
N ALA A 233 14.73 -12.27 -0.35
CA ALA A 233 14.84 -13.54 0.38
C ALA A 233 15.66 -14.57 -0.41
N MET A 234 15.36 -14.77 -1.69
CA MET A 234 16.12 -15.64 -2.60
C MET A 234 17.60 -15.25 -2.66
N ARG A 235 17.90 -13.95 -2.81
CA ARG A 235 19.29 -13.48 -2.84
C ARG A 235 20.04 -13.91 -1.59
N MET A 236 19.42 -13.76 -0.41
CA MET A 236 20.03 -14.18 0.86
C MET A 236 20.11 -15.71 1.01
N MET A 237 19.16 -16.47 0.47
CA MET A 237 19.24 -17.93 0.39
C MET A 237 20.47 -18.38 -0.43
N TYR A 238 20.74 -17.75 -1.58
CA TYR A 238 21.95 -18.04 -2.37
C TYR A 238 23.24 -17.66 -1.63
N TYR A 239 23.27 -16.52 -0.92
CA TYR A 239 24.42 -16.18 -0.06
C TYR A 239 24.62 -17.22 1.06
N ALA A 240 23.54 -17.69 1.68
CA ALA A 240 23.60 -18.71 2.70
C ALA A 240 24.14 -20.04 2.14
N ASP A 241 23.64 -20.48 0.99
CA ASP A 241 24.09 -21.69 0.30
C ASP A 241 25.58 -21.63 -0.09
N HIS A 242 26.01 -20.52 -0.69
CA HIS A 242 27.40 -20.28 -1.09
C HIS A 242 28.38 -20.32 0.09
N HIS A 243 27.99 -19.77 1.24
CA HIS A 243 28.84 -19.70 2.44
C HIS A 243 28.60 -20.83 3.45
N GLY A 244 27.71 -21.78 3.16
CA GLY A 244 27.40 -22.89 4.07
C GLY A 244 26.61 -22.49 5.33
N PHE A 245 25.94 -21.33 5.33
CA PHE A 245 25.10 -20.92 6.45
C PHE A 245 23.75 -21.66 6.43
N PRO A 246 23.35 -22.32 7.53
CA PRO A 246 22.00 -22.84 7.69
C PRO A 246 20.96 -21.71 7.62
N ILE A 247 19.79 -22.02 7.09
CA ILE A 247 18.71 -21.04 6.90
C ILE A 247 17.59 -21.28 7.91
N VAL A 248 17.15 -20.22 8.59
CA VAL A 248 15.95 -20.23 9.44
C VAL A 248 14.98 -19.19 8.93
N THR A 249 13.79 -19.62 8.50
CA THR A 249 12.74 -18.74 8.00
C THR A 249 11.58 -18.62 8.98
N PHE A 250 11.00 -17.43 9.08
CA PHE A 250 9.89 -17.11 9.97
C PHE A 250 8.67 -16.65 9.16
N ILE A 251 7.56 -17.35 9.32
CA ILE A 251 6.34 -17.16 8.55
C ILE A 251 5.29 -16.44 9.41
N ASP A 252 4.96 -15.21 9.01
CA ASP A 252 3.88 -14.40 9.60
C ASP A 252 3.33 -13.38 8.58
N THR A 253 2.54 -13.87 7.64
CA THR A 253 1.93 -13.07 6.58
C THR A 253 0.48 -13.49 6.36
N PRO A 254 -0.47 -12.55 6.16
CA PRO A 254 -1.82 -12.91 5.73
C PRO A 254 -1.84 -13.37 4.26
N GLY A 255 -0.81 -13.03 3.47
CA GLY A 255 -0.62 -13.40 2.07
C GLY A 255 0.42 -12.51 1.36
N ALA A 256 0.80 -12.90 0.13
CA ALA A 256 1.55 -12.00 -0.76
C ALA A 256 0.72 -10.75 -1.07
N TYR A 257 1.37 -9.60 -1.28
CA TYR A 257 0.65 -8.36 -1.60
C TYR A 257 -0.02 -8.47 -2.97
N ALA A 258 -1.31 -8.16 -3.03
CA ALA A 258 -2.17 -8.37 -4.19
C ALA A 258 -2.65 -7.04 -4.76
N ASP A 259 -1.70 -6.25 -5.26
CA ASP A 259 -1.94 -4.99 -5.97
C ASP A 259 -1.51 -5.07 -7.44
N LEU A 260 -1.95 -4.10 -8.25
CA LEU A 260 -1.64 -4.05 -9.68
C LEU A 260 -0.12 -4.01 -9.92
N LYS A 261 0.65 -3.30 -9.08
CA LYS A 261 2.09 -3.16 -9.30
C LYS A 261 2.85 -4.45 -9.00
N SER A 262 2.46 -5.21 -7.98
CA SER A 262 3.04 -6.53 -7.71
C SER A 262 2.78 -7.51 -8.86
N GLU A 263 1.60 -7.49 -9.47
CA GLU A 263 1.29 -8.32 -10.64
C GLU A 263 2.11 -7.92 -11.88
N GLU A 264 2.20 -6.61 -12.21
CA GLU A 264 3.08 -6.10 -13.27
C GLU A 264 4.54 -6.49 -13.08
N LEU A 265 5.01 -6.50 -11.82
CA LEU A 265 6.37 -6.85 -11.44
C LEU A 265 6.59 -8.36 -11.23
N GLY A 266 5.58 -9.20 -11.49
CA GLY A 266 5.70 -10.66 -11.48
C GLY A 266 5.64 -11.31 -10.10
N GLN A 267 4.63 -11.02 -9.28
CA GLN A 267 4.42 -11.66 -7.97
C GLN A 267 4.41 -13.19 -8.04
N GLY A 268 3.67 -13.77 -9.00
CA GLY A 268 3.65 -15.21 -9.24
C GLY A 268 5.01 -15.78 -9.68
N GLU A 269 5.79 -15.02 -10.46
CA GLU A 269 7.15 -15.40 -10.89
C GLU A 269 8.09 -15.44 -9.69
N ALA A 270 8.15 -14.38 -8.90
CA ALA A 270 9.05 -14.28 -7.74
C ALA A 270 8.77 -15.39 -6.71
N ILE A 271 7.48 -15.67 -6.43
CA ILE A 271 7.08 -16.80 -5.59
C ILE A 271 7.56 -18.14 -6.20
N ALA A 272 7.24 -18.42 -7.47
CA ALA A 272 7.60 -19.69 -8.11
C ALA A 272 9.12 -19.90 -8.19
N HIS A 273 9.87 -18.85 -8.46
CA HIS A 273 11.33 -18.85 -8.47
C HIS A 273 11.91 -19.11 -7.07
N ASN A 274 11.34 -18.55 -6.00
CA ASN A 274 11.72 -18.89 -4.63
C ASN A 274 11.48 -20.37 -4.32
N LEU A 275 10.29 -20.91 -4.63
CA LEU A 275 9.97 -22.32 -4.40
C LEU A 275 10.99 -23.23 -5.09
N ARG A 276 11.26 -22.99 -6.39
CA ARG A 276 12.26 -23.72 -7.18
C ARG A 276 13.66 -23.63 -6.55
N THR A 277 14.08 -22.43 -6.17
CA THR A 277 15.40 -22.20 -5.56
C THR A 277 15.54 -22.97 -4.25
N MET A 278 14.55 -22.89 -3.37
CA MET A 278 14.55 -23.58 -2.07
C MET A 278 14.68 -25.10 -2.17
N PHE A 279 14.22 -25.73 -3.25
CA PHE A 279 14.47 -27.17 -3.46
C PHE A 279 15.94 -27.51 -3.78
N GLY A 280 16.72 -26.57 -4.34
CA GLY A 280 18.11 -26.80 -4.78
C GLY A 280 19.21 -26.43 -3.78
N LEU A 281 18.87 -25.78 -2.65
CA LEU A 281 19.87 -25.32 -1.66
C LEU A 281 20.47 -26.50 -0.89
N LYS A 282 21.79 -26.57 -0.83
CA LYS A 282 22.61 -27.61 -0.20
C LYS A 282 22.76 -27.44 1.32
N VAL A 283 22.42 -26.27 1.84
CA VAL A 283 22.35 -25.99 3.28
C VAL A 283 21.03 -26.46 3.91
N PRO A 284 21.01 -26.83 5.20
CA PRO A 284 19.78 -27.18 5.90
C PRO A 284 18.89 -25.95 6.12
N ILE A 285 17.58 -26.14 5.95
CA ILE A 285 16.56 -25.10 6.08
C ILE A 285 15.52 -25.51 7.11
N ILE A 286 15.18 -24.62 8.04
CA ILE A 286 14.00 -24.72 8.91
C ILE A 286 13.06 -23.55 8.61
N SER A 287 11.76 -23.82 8.55
CA SER A 287 10.72 -22.79 8.53
C SER A 287 9.88 -22.88 9.79
N ILE A 288 9.51 -21.73 10.37
CA ILE A 288 8.70 -21.63 11.59
C ILE A 288 7.52 -20.70 11.33
N VAL A 289 6.30 -21.22 11.36
CA VAL A 289 5.09 -20.37 11.35
C VAL A 289 4.90 -19.79 12.75
N ILE A 290 5.19 -18.51 12.91
CA ILE A 290 5.04 -17.80 14.19
C ILE A 290 3.69 -17.10 14.32
N GLY A 291 3.00 -16.81 13.21
CA GLY A 291 1.67 -16.20 13.23
C GLY A 291 0.79 -16.77 12.13
N GLU A 292 0.62 -16.01 11.04
CA GLU A 292 -0.15 -16.46 9.87
C GLU A 292 0.74 -17.03 8.75
N GLY A 293 0.35 -18.18 8.24
CA GLY A 293 0.85 -18.78 7.00
C GLY A 293 -0.13 -18.51 5.86
N GLY A 294 -0.05 -17.32 5.27
CA GLY A 294 -0.88 -16.91 4.15
C GLY A 294 -0.46 -17.47 2.79
N SER A 295 -1.04 -18.59 2.40
CA SER A 295 -1.05 -19.09 1.00
C SER A 295 0.37 -19.20 0.38
N GLY A 296 0.47 -18.97 -0.93
CA GLY A 296 1.74 -18.95 -1.67
C GLY A 296 2.75 -17.92 -1.15
N GLY A 297 2.28 -16.83 -0.53
CA GLY A 297 3.17 -15.81 0.04
C GLY A 297 3.93 -16.29 1.27
N ALA A 298 3.31 -17.12 2.10
CA ALA A 298 4.00 -17.86 3.16
C ALA A 298 4.90 -18.98 2.60
N LEU A 299 4.39 -19.73 1.62
CA LEU A 299 5.11 -20.86 1.03
C LEU A 299 6.41 -20.44 0.31
N ALA A 300 6.47 -19.21 -0.23
CA ALA A 300 7.64 -18.62 -0.90
C ALA A 300 8.90 -18.49 -0.02
N ILE A 301 8.79 -18.68 1.30
CA ILE A 301 9.94 -18.89 2.19
C ILE A 301 9.77 -20.14 3.09
N GLY A 302 8.86 -21.05 2.73
CA GLY A 302 8.43 -22.20 3.52
C GLY A 302 8.89 -23.57 3.00
N CYS A 303 9.61 -23.64 1.88
CA CYS A 303 10.11 -24.89 1.30
C CYS A 303 11.36 -25.42 2.04
N ALA A 304 11.18 -25.83 3.29
CA ALA A 304 12.24 -26.22 4.22
C ALA A 304 12.34 -27.72 4.47
N ASN A 305 13.50 -28.17 5.00
CA ASN A 305 13.68 -29.55 5.46
C ASN A 305 12.71 -29.86 6.60
N LYS A 306 12.57 -28.96 7.58
CA LYS A 306 11.56 -29.03 8.64
C LYS A 306 10.70 -27.76 8.68
N LEU A 307 9.41 -27.93 8.89
CA LEU A 307 8.40 -26.90 9.06
C LEU A 307 7.80 -27.06 10.46
N LEU A 308 8.10 -26.13 11.34
CA LEU A 308 7.56 -26.05 12.69
C LEU A 308 6.48 -24.98 12.75
N MET A 309 5.57 -25.07 13.72
CA MET A 309 4.52 -24.08 13.94
C MET A 309 4.40 -23.78 15.43
N LEU A 310 4.25 -22.50 15.80
CA LEU A 310 3.80 -22.18 17.16
C LEU A 310 2.37 -22.72 17.37
N GLU A 311 2.01 -23.07 18.60
CA GLU A 311 0.77 -23.77 18.93
C GLU A 311 -0.51 -23.10 18.42
N ASN A 312 -0.58 -21.76 18.47
CA ASN A 312 -1.71 -20.97 17.99
C ASN A 312 -1.50 -20.41 16.57
N ALA A 313 -0.35 -20.67 15.94
CA ALA A 313 -0.14 -20.30 14.54
C ALA A 313 -1.05 -21.10 13.60
N VAL A 314 -1.34 -20.51 12.44
CA VAL A 314 -2.24 -21.07 11.43
C VAL A 314 -1.58 -21.04 10.05
N PHE A 315 -1.77 -22.06 9.23
CA PHE A 315 -1.22 -22.11 7.86
C PHE A 315 -2.33 -22.59 6.91
N TYR A 316 -2.60 -21.83 5.85
CA TYR A 316 -3.75 -22.06 4.98
C TYR A 316 -3.48 -21.73 3.51
N VAL A 317 -4.20 -22.40 2.60
CA VAL A 317 -4.16 -22.11 1.15
C VAL A 317 -4.90 -20.82 0.79
N ALA A 318 -5.94 -20.47 1.54
CA ALA A 318 -6.72 -19.24 1.43
C ALA A 318 -7.24 -18.88 2.83
N SER A 319 -7.43 -17.58 3.11
CA SER A 319 -7.90 -17.16 4.43
C SER A 319 -9.31 -17.74 4.72
N PRO A 320 -9.67 -17.99 5.99
CA PRO A 320 -11.01 -18.46 6.35
C PRO A 320 -12.11 -17.57 5.79
N GLU A 321 -11.88 -16.25 5.74
CA GLU A 321 -12.80 -15.26 5.19
C GLU A 321 -12.98 -15.41 3.67
N ALA A 322 -11.89 -15.57 2.92
CA ALA A 322 -11.95 -15.74 1.46
C ALA A 322 -12.58 -17.09 1.09
N CYS A 323 -12.22 -18.17 1.79
CA CYS A 323 -12.84 -19.48 1.63
C CYS A 323 -14.35 -19.44 1.93
N ALA A 324 -14.75 -18.74 3.00
CA ALA A 324 -16.15 -18.51 3.37
C ALA A 324 -16.92 -17.73 2.30
N ALA A 325 -16.33 -16.66 1.76
CA ALA A 325 -16.91 -15.88 0.68
C ALA A 325 -17.10 -16.67 -0.62
N ILE A 326 -16.19 -17.60 -0.95
CA ILE A 326 -16.27 -18.42 -2.17
C ILE A 326 -17.27 -19.58 -1.99
N LEU A 327 -17.09 -20.42 -0.97
CA LEU A 327 -17.84 -21.68 -0.83
C LEU A 327 -19.23 -21.49 -0.20
N TRP A 328 -19.38 -20.52 0.71
CA TRP A 328 -20.64 -20.26 1.42
C TRP A 328 -21.28 -18.92 1.02
N LYS A 329 -20.67 -18.14 0.12
CA LYS A 329 -21.16 -16.83 -0.33
C LYS A 329 -21.33 -15.79 0.79
N THR A 330 -20.64 -15.99 1.92
CA THR A 330 -20.65 -15.07 3.05
C THR A 330 -19.40 -15.22 3.91
N ALA A 331 -18.70 -14.11 4.17
CA ALA A 331 -17.56 -14.10 5.07
C ALA A 331 -17.92 -14.51 6.51
N LYS A 332 -19.20 -14.39 6.91
CA LYS A 332 -19.69 -14.82 8.24
C LYS A 332 -19.54 -16.33 8.49
N ALA A 333 -19.32 -17.13 7.44
CA ALA A 333 -19.03 -18.55 7.57
C ALA A 333 -17.54 -18.86 7.85
N SER A 334 -16.70 -17.86 8.13
CA SER A 334 -15.26 -18.06 8.41
C SER A 334 -14.94 -19.05 9.54
N PRO A 335 -15.71 -19.19 10.65
CA PRO A 335 -15.44 -20.23 11.64
C PRO A 335 -15.54 -21.65 11.05
N LYS A 336 -16.61 -21.88 10.28
CA LYS A 336 -16.87 -23.15 9.59
C LYS A 336 -15.83 -23.43 8.51
N ALA A 337 -15.36 -22.39 7.82
CA ALA A 337 -14.27 -22.51 6.85
C ALA A 337 -12.95 -22.89 7.54
N ALA A 338 -12.58 -22.24 8.65
CA ALA A 338 -11.37 -22.54 9.42
C ALA A 338 -11.33 -24.00 9.91
N GLU A 339 -12.46 -24.52 10.43
CA GLU A 339 -12.60 -25.93 10.81
C GLU A 339 -12.42 -26.89 9.63
N LYS A 340 -13.08 -26.62 8.49
CA LYS A 340 -13.03 -27.50 7.31
C LYS A 340 -11.69 -27.46 6.58
N LEU A 341 -10.97 -26.34 6.65
CA LEU A 341 -9.63 -26.19 6.08
C LEU A 341 -8.52 -26.81 6.95
N LYS A 342 -8.80 -27.18 8.22
CA LYS A 342 -7.83 -27.83 9.13
C LYS A 342 -6.49 -27.07 9.31
N ILE A 343 -6.60 -25.74 9.48
CA ILE A 343 -5.48 -24.79 9.38
C ILE A 343 -4.54 -24.72 10.61
N THR A 344 -4.83 -25.46 11.68
CA THR A 344 -4.12 -25.34 12.97
C THR A 344 -2.86 -26.20 13.01
N ALA A 345 -1.85 -25.77 13.77
CA ALA A 345 -0.59 -26.50 13.94
C ALA A 345 -0.77 -28.00 14.24
N ALA A 346 -1.68 -28.34 15.16
CA ALA A 346 -1.97 -29.72 15.54
C ALA A 346 -2.61 -30.56 14.42
N GLU A 347 -3.53 -29.99 13.62
CA GLU A 347 -4.10 -30.71 12.47
C GLU A 347 -3.09 -30.88 11.34
N LEU A 348 -2.25 -29.87 11.09
CA LEU A 348 -1.23 -29.92 10.04
C LEU A 348 -0.08 -30.90 10.36
N CYS A 349 0.22 -31.12 11.64
CA CYS A 349 1.10 -32.20 12.08
C CYS A 349 0.45 -33.59 11.88
N LYS A 350 -0.84 -33.76 12.20
CA LYS A 350 -1.58 -35.02 11.90
C LYS A 350 -1.62 -35.32 10.40
N LEU A 351 -1.69 -34.29 9.56
CA LEU A 351 -1.64 -34.38 8.10
C LEU A 351 -0.22 -34.54 7.52
N GLN A 352 0.82 -34.59 8.37
CA GLN A 352 2.23 -34.70 7.98
C GLN A 352 2.71 -33.55 7.05
N ILE A 353 2.09 -32.37 7.16
CA ILE A 353 2.49 -31.15 6.46
C ILE A 353 3.53 -30.38 7.28
N ALA A 354 3.29 -30.26 8.60
CA ALA A 354 4.23 -29.74 9.58
C ALA A 354 4.90 -30.89 10.36
N ASP A 355 6.15 -30.69 10.77
CA ASP A 355 6.98 -31.70 11.44
C ASP A 355 6.92 -31.59 12.97
N GLY A 356 6.40 -30.48 13.52
CA GLY A 356 6.30 -30.29 14.96
C GLY A 356 5.56 -29.01 15.38
N VAL A 357 5.06 -29.03 16.61
CA VAL A 357 4.41 -27.89 17.27
C VAL A 357 5.33 -27.38 18.38
N ILE A 358 5.61 -26.08 18.38
CA ILE A 358 6.32 -25.37 19.43
C ILE A 358 5.27 -24.81 20.41
N PRO A 359 5.34 -25.11 21.71
CA PRO A 359 4.32 -24.67 22.66
C PRO A 359 4.33 -23.14 22.84
N GLU A 360 3.16 -22.58 23.11
CA GLU A 360 3.00 -21.18 23.54
C GLU A 360 2.72 -21.12 25.06
N PRO A 361 3.02 -20.01 25.74
CA PRO A 361 2.63 -19.85 27.14
C PRO A 361 1.12 -19.73 27.26
N LEU A 362 0.56 -19.93 28.46
CA LEU A 362 -0.87 -19.73 28.70
C LEU A 362 -1.23 -18.26 28.41
N GLY A 363 -2.20 -18.01 27.53
CA GLY A 363 -2.46 -16.70 26.91
C GLY A 363 -2.02 -16.60 25.45
N GLY A 364 -1.12 -17.48 24.99
CA GLY A 364 -0.48 -17.41 23.68
C GLY A 364 0.80 -16.56 23.68
N ALA A 365 1.54 -16.57 22.57
CA ALA A 365 2.90 -16.06 22.42
C ALA A 365 3.15 -14.62 22.93
N HIS A 366 2.11 -13.78 22.98
CA HIS A 366 2.18 -12.39 23.43
C HIS A 366 2.13 -12.23 24.96
N ALA A 367 1.74 -13.28 25.71
CA ALA A 367 1.74 -13.28 27.17
C ALA A 367 3.16 -13.40 27.75
N ASP A 368 4.04 -14.19 27.11
CA ASP A 368 5.48 -14.19 27.36
C ASP A 368 6.27 -14.38 26.05
N SER A 369 6.57 -13.26 25.41
CA SER A 369 7.33 -13.19 24.16
C SER A 369 8.77 -13.71 24.32
N HIS A 370 9.37 -13.54 25.51
CA HIS A 370 10.74 -13.97 25.76
C HIS A 370 10.80 -15.50 25.91
N TRP A 371 9.93 -16.08 26.74
CA TRP A 371 9.83 -17.53 26.88
C TRP A 371 9.51 -18.21 25.55
N THR A 372 8.57 -17.66 24.77
CA THR A 372 8.23 -18.16 23.43
C THR A 372 9.45 -18.14 22.50
N SER A 373 10.25 -17.07 22.55
CA SER A 373 11.49 -16.97 21.79
C SER A 373 12.51 -18.03 22.22
N GLN A 374 12.64 -18.33 23.52
CA GLN A 374 13.52 -19.41 23.98
C GLN A 374 13.02 -20.80 23.55
N GLN A 375 11.69 -21.04 23.50
CA GLN A 375 11.17 -22.29 22.92
C GLN A 375 11.51 -22.42 21.42
N ILE A 376 11.41 -21.33 20.67
CA ILE A 376 11.87 -21.26 19.27
C ILE A 376 13.38 -21.55 19.17
N LYS A 377 14.21 -20.96 20.04
CA LYS A 377 15.67 -21.22 20.08
C LYS A 377 15.96 -22.71 20.26
N THR A 378 15.32 -23.36 21.24
CA THR A 378 15.47 -24.81 21.47
C THR A 378 15.03 -25.60 20.23
N ALA A 379 13.86 -25.32 19.67
CA ALA A 379 13.36 -26.05 18.51
C ALA A 379 14.24 -25.88 17.25
N ILE A 380 14.86 -24.70 17.06
CA ILE A 380 15.86 -24.47 16.00
C ILE A 380 17.11 -25.35 16.25
N LEU A 381 17.63 -25.36 17.48
CA LEU A 381 18.83 -26.13 17.82
C LEU A 381 18.61 -27.63 17.64
N ASP A 382 17.55 -28.19 18.22
CA ASP A 382 17.23 -29.62 18.13
C ASP A 382 17.10 -30.08 16.67
N ALA A 383 16.36 -29.32 15.85
CA ALA A 383 16.16 -29.62 14.45
C ALA A 383 17.41 -29.40 13.60
N MET A 384 18.27 -28.43 13.92
CA MET A 384 19.54 -28.21 13.24
C MET A 384 20.58 -29.28 13.60
N ASP A 385 20.59 -29.77 14.84
CA ASP A 385 21.48 -30.84 15.30
C ASP A 385 21.10 -32.21 14.70
N GLU A 386 19.85 -32.39 14.27
CA GLU A 386 19.44 -33.50 13.41
C GLU A 386 19.94 -33.29 11.96
N LEU A 387 19.61 -32.16 11.34
CA LEU A 387 19.84 -31.91 9.92
C LEU A 387 21.32 -31.79 9.53
N VAL A 388 22.21 -31.40 10.44
CA VAL A 388 23.66 -31.24 10.18
C VAL A 388 24.41 -32.56 10.11
N LYS A 389 23.82 -33.64 10.63
CA LYS A 389 24.38 -34.99 10.51
C LYS A 389 24.21 -35.56 9.10
N MET A 390 23.35 -34.94 8.29
CA MET A 390 23.09 -35.31 6.90
C MET A 390 24.09 -34.62 5.97
N ASP A 391 24.53 -35.32 4.91
CA ASP A 391 25.29 -34.69 3.83
C ASP A 391 24.42 -33.85 2.88
N GLN A 392 25.03 -33.25 1.85
CA GLN A 392 24.31 -32.38 0.91
C GLN A 392 23.29 -33.15 0.05
N GLU A 393 23.57 -34.39 -0.34
CA GLU A 393 22.64 -35.20 -1.13
C GLU A 393 21.48 -35.69 -0.25
N GLU A 394 21.78 -36.10 0.98
CA GLU A 394 20.78 -36.46 1.98
C GLU A 394 19.86 -35.28 2.33
N LEU A 395 20.39 -34.07 2.51
CA LEU A 395 19.60 -32.85 2.76
C LEU A 395 18.64 -32.52 1.62
N LEU A 396 19.11 -32.59 0.36
CA LEU A 396 18.28 -32.37 -0.82
C LEU A 396 17.21 -33.45 -0.96
N LYS A 397 17.60 -34.71 -0.80
CA LYS A 397 16.70 -35.88 -0.86
C LYS A 397 15.65 -35.85 0.25
N HIS A 398 16.03 -35.48 1.48
CA HIS A 398 15.11 -35.29 2.60
C HIS A 398 14.05 -34.24 2.27
N ARG A 399 14.48 -33.06 1.80
CA ARG A 399 13.57 -31.98 1.42
C ARG A 399 12.64 -32.40 0.28
N TYR A 400 13.17 -33.02 -0.78
CA TYR A 400 12.35 -33.49 -1.90
C TYR A 400 11.33 -34.56 -1.48
N LEU A 401 11.77 -35.59 -0.73
CA LEU A 401 10.89 -36.67 -0.28
C LEU A 401 9.78 -36.18 0.66
N LYS A 402 10.06 -35.19 1.52
CA LYS A 402 9.04 -34.55 2.35
C LYS A 402 7.90 -34.00 1.49
N PHE A 403 8.21 -33.11 0.54
CA PHE A 403 7.18 -32.50 -0.30
C PHE A 403 6.55 -33.50 -1.28
N ARG A 404 7.29 -34.50 -1.78
CA ARG A 404 6.76 -35.50 -2.73
C ARG A 404 5.70 -36.42 -2.12
N LYS A 405 5.71 -36.61 -0.80
CA LYS A 405 4.73 -37.38 -0.02
C LYS A 405 3.43 -36.61 0.29
N ILE A 406 3.41 -35.28 0.14
CA ILE A 406 2.24 -34.46 0.47
C ILE A 406 1.17 -34.63 -0.61
N GLY A 407 -0.01 -35.13 -0.20
CA GLY A 407 -1.18 -35.28 -1.05
C GLY A 407 -1.78 -36.69 -0.99
N GLY A 408 -3.09 -36.78 -0.79
CA GLY A 408 -3.84 -38.03 -0.86
C GLY A 408 -4.67 -38.10 -2.14
N PHE A 409 -4.54 -39.19 -2.89
CA PHE A 409 -5.33 -39.48 -4.09
C PHE A 409 -5.61 -40.99 -4.15
N GLN A 410 -6.63 -41.38 -4.92
CA GLN A 410 -7.00 -42.78 -5.13
C GLN A 410 -6.71 -43.16 -6.58
N GLU A 411 -5.81 -44.13 -6.77
CA GLU A 411 -5.52 -44.72 -8.08
C GLU A 411 -6.65 -45.66 -8.52
N GLY A 412 -6.83 -45.79 -9.84
CA GLY A 412 -7.59 -46.90 -10.42
C GLY A 412 -9.12 -46.87 -10.32
N ILE A 413 -9.75 -45.73 -10.01
CA ILE A 413 -11.19 -45.55 -10.32
C ILE A 413 -11.29 -45.04 -11.77
N PRO A 414 -11.93 -45.78 -12.70
CA PRO A 414 -12.31 -45.26 -14.01
C PRO A 414 -13.41 -44.20 -13.82
N VAL A 415 -13.00 -42.95 -13.66
CA VAL A 415 -13.92 -41.82 -13.73
C VAL A 415 -14.09 -41.49 -15.21
N ASP A 416 -15.16 -42.03 -15.82
CA ASP A 416 -15.66 -41.45 -17.07
C ASP A 416 -15.81 -39.95 -16.85
N PRO A 417 -15.23 -39.09 -17.71
CA PRO A 417 -15.18 -37.65 -17.47
C PRO A 417 -16.57 -37.03 -17.61
N GLN A 418 -17.38 -37.16 -16.55
CA GLN A 418 -18.66 -36.49 -16.41
C GLN A 418 -18.40 -34.99 -16.29
N LYS A 419 -18.42 -34.32 -17.45
CA LYS A 419 -18.29 -32.87 -17.60
C LYS A 419 -19.56 -32.17 -17.10
N LYS A 420 -19.88 -32.34 -15.81
CA LYS A 420 -20.94 -31.62 -15.11
C LYS A 420 -20.51 -30.18 -14.93
N VAL A 421 -20.76 -29.38 -15.97
CA VAL A 421 -20.64 -27.92 -15.93
C VAL A 421 -21.77 -27.36 -15.06
N ASN A 422 -21.64 -27.57 -13.74
CA ASN A 422 -22.45 -26.93 -12.70
C ASN A 422 -21.92 -25.53 -12.36
N MET A 423 -21.29 -24.86 -13.34
CA MET A 423 -21.33 -23.41 -13.34
C MET A 423 -22.80 -23.04 -13.51
N LYS A 424 -23.31 -22.13 -12.67
CA LYS A 424 -24.40 -21.27 -13.15
C LYS A 424 -23.93 -20.75 -14.51
N LYS A 425 -24.75 -20.88 -15.56
CA LYS A 425 -24.57 -20.01 -16.73
C LYS A 425 -24.45 -18.62 -16.14
N LYS A 426 -23.33 -17.96 -16.41
CA LYS A 426 -23.11 -16.59 -15.93
C LYS A 426 -24.34 -15.82 -16.40
N ASP A 427 -25.04 -15.11 -15.51
CA ASP A 427 -26.16 -14.24 -15.90
C ASP A 427 -25.64 -12.97 -16.63
N THR A 428 -24.44 -13.05 -17.22
CA THR A 428 -24.05 -12.29 -18.41
C THR A 428 -24.84 -12.88 -19.57
N PRO A 429 -25.56 -12.08 -20.38
CA PRO A 429 -26.19 -12.62 -21.56
C PRO A 429 -25.11 -13.32 -22.40
N ILE A 430 -25.30 -14.63 -22.62
CA ILE A 430 -24.67 -15.30 -23.75
C ILE A 430 -25.40 -14.72 -24.97
N ILE A 431 -24.97 -13.52 -25.35
CA ILE A 431 -25.09 -13.04 -26.70
C ILE A 431 -24.30 -14.09 -27.49
N GLN A 432 -25.04 -15.03 -28.07
CA GLN A 432 -24.57 -15.78 -29.23
C GLN A 432 -23.98 -14.76 -30.22
N PRO A 433 -23.07 -15.12 -31.13
CA PRO A 433 -22.70 -14.24 -32.23
C PRO A 433 -23.86 -14.12 -33.25
N GLY A 434 -25.03 -13.70 -32.77
CA GLY A 434 -25.94 -12.92 -33.56
C GLY A 434 -25.15 -11.70 -34.01
N LYS A 435 -25.12 -11.50 -35.32
CA LYS A 435 -24.76 -10.23 -35.92
C LYS A 435 -25.70 -9.20 -35.32
N THR A 436 -25.25 -8.46 -34.30
CA THR A 436 -25.95 -7.27 -33.84
C THR A 436 -26.11 -6.43 -35.09
N SER A 437 -27.35 -6.22 -35.50
CA SER A 437 -27.58 -5.63 -36.82
C SER A 437 -26.95 -4.24 -36.82
N GLY A 438 -26.40 -3.83 -37.95
CA GLY A 438 -25.84 -2.48 -38.09
C GLY A 438 -26.87 -1.35 -37.90
N LEU A 439 -28.13 -1.70 -37.64
CA LEU A 439 -29.23 -0.82 -37.27
C LEU A 439 -29.38 -0.70 -35.74
N GLU A 440 -29.35 -1.80 -34.99
CA GLU A 440 -29.44 -1.78 -33.51
C GLU A 440 -28.29 -0.96 -32.88
N LEU A 441 -27.07 -1.12 -33.39
CA LEU A 441 -25.91 -0.33 -32.93
C LEU A 441 -26.06 1.16 -33.27
N LYS A 442 -26.67 1.51 -34.41
CA LYS A 442 -26.95 2.90 -34.78
C LYS A 442 -27.95 3.54 -33.82
N GLU A 443 -29.03 2.82 -33.50
CA GLU A 443 -30.06 3.31 -32.58
C GLU A 443 -29.51 3.48 -31.15
N GLU A 444 -28.67 2.56 -30.67
CA GLU A 444 -27.97 2.70 -29.39
C GLU A 444 -27.04 3.94 -29.37
N VAL A 445 -26.24 4.16 -30.43
CA VAL A 445 -25.34 5.33 -30.53
C VAL A 445 -26.11 6.64 -30.61
N GLU A 446 -27.16 6.72 -31.43
CA GLU A 446 -27.91 7.96 -31.63
C GLU A 446 -28.72 8.34 -30.37
N LYS A 447 -29.25 7.35 -29.65
CA LYS A 447 -29.89 7.52 -28.35
C LYS A 447 -28.91 8.06 -27.29
N LEU A 448 -27.66 7.58 -27.31
CA LEU A 448 -26.59 8.11 -26.45
C LEU A 448 -26.17 9.54 -26.85
N LYS A 449 -26.05 9.86 -28.14
CA LYS A 449 -25.82 11.24 -28.62
C LYS A 449 -26.90 12.19 -28.11
N GLN A 450 -28.18 11.80 -28.19
CA GLN A 450 -29.30 12.59 -27.65
C GLN A 450 -29.28 12.72 -26.12
N GLN A 451 -28.85 11.70 -25.38
CA GLN A 451 -28.68 11.78 -23.93
C GLN A 451 -27.55 12.74 -23.54
N ILE A 452 -26.43 12.75 -24.28
CA ILE A 452 -25.29 13.65 -24.05
C ILE A 452 -25.67 15.11 -24.35
N LEU A 453 -26.48 15.36 -25.39
CA LEU A 453 -27.05 16.67 -25.68
C LEU A 453 -27.95 17.16 -24.54
N LYS A 454 -28.91 16.34 -24.08
CA LYS A 454 -29.79 16.71 -22.96
C LYS A 454 -29.04 16.96 -21.65
N ALA A 455 -28.01 16.17 -21.36
CA ALA A 455 -27.15 16.34 -20.18
C ALA A 455 -26.23 17.58 -20.24
N ARG A 456 -26.11 18.26 -21.40
CA ARG A 456 -25.47 19.58 -21.51
C ARG A 456 -26.43 20.74 -21.18
N GLU A 457 -27.73 20.54 -21.34
CA GLU A 457 -28.76 21.58 -21.12
C GLU A 457 -29.27 21.59 -19.67
N THR A 458 -29.29 20.44 -19.00
CA THR A 458 -29.71 20.31 -17.59
C THR A 458 -28.53 19.91 -16.71
N SER A 459 -28.22 20.72 -15.68
CA SER A 459 -27.03 20.57 -14.85
C SER A 459 -27.13 19.47 -13.76
N THR A 460 -27.61 18.27 -14.13
CA THR A 460 -27.83 17.14 -13.23
C THR A 460 -27.46 15.79 -13.85
N GLU A 461 -26.59 15.06 -13.14
CA GLU A 461 -26.08 13.68 -13.36
C GLU A 461 -25.27 13.36 -14.65
N LYS A 462 -24.20 12.56 -14.48
CA LYS A 462 -23.16 12.32 -15.50
C LYS A 462 -23.39 11.01 -16.28
N PRO A 463 -23.51 11.01 -17.63
CA PRO A 463 -23.65 9.79 -18.44
C PRO A 463 -22.30 9.06 -18.69
N GLY A 464 -21.38 9.06 -17.72
CA GLY A 464 -19.97 8.68 -17.93
C GLY A 464 -19.66 7.17 -17.98
N SER A 465 -20.56 6.31 -17.53
CA SER A 465 -20.37 4.84 -17.52
C SER A 465 -20.75 4.21 -18.86
N GLY A 466 -21.98 4.44 -19.33
CA GLY A 466 -22.52 3.81 -20.55
C GLY A 466 -21.70 4.10 -21.81
N LEU A 467 -21.15 5.32 -21.94
CA LEU A 467 -20.30 5.67 -23.08
C LEU A 467 -18.98 4.88 -23.11
N LYS A 468 -18.37 4.62 -21.95
CA LYS A 468 -17.16 3.77 -21.85
C LYS A 468 -17.48 2.32 -22.21
N GLU A 469 -18.58 1.77 -21.69
CA GLU A 469 -19.01 0.40 -22.00
C GLU A 469 -19.31 0.21 -23.49
N MET A 470 -19.89 1.21 -24.15
CA MET A 470 -20.17 1.16 -25.58
C MET A 470 -18.91 1.31 -26.45
N ILE A 471 -17.95 2.16 -26.06
CA ILE A 471 -16.65 2.23 -26.74
C ILE A 471 -15.91 0.88 -26.63
N GLU A 472 -15.94 0.22 -25.46
CA GLU A 472 -15.37 -1.12 -25.30
C GLU A 472 -16.17 -2.22 -26.03
N LYS A 473 -17.46 -2.03 -26.30
CA LYS A 473 -18.26 -2.91 -27.19
C LYS A 473 -17.80 -2.75 -28.65
N LEU A 474 -17.72 -1.51 -29.13
CA LEU A 474 -17.28 -1.17 -30.50
C LEU A 474 -15.83 -1.60 -30.78
N LYS A 475 -14.89 -1.41 -29.83
CA LYS A 475 -13.50 -1.90 -29.97
C LYS A 475 -13.45 -3.39 -30.27
N ARG A 476 -14.16 -4.20 -29.49
CA ARG A 476 -14.21 -5.66 -29.66
C ARG A 476 -14.83 -6.08 -31.00
N GLU A 477 -15.84 -5.36 -31.48
CA GLU A 477 -16.41 -5.61 -32.81
C GLU A 477 -15.46 -5.21 -33.94
N VAL A 478 -14.75 -4.09 -33.82
CA VAL A 478 -13.72 -3.65 -34.77
C VAL A 478 -12.55 -4.64 -34.81
N GLU A 479 -12.09 -5.15 -33.66
CA GLU A 479 -11.06 -6.21 -33.58
C GLU A 479 -11.50 -7.52 -34.25
N LEU A 480 -12.76 -7.93 -34.06
CA LEU A 480 -13.32 -9.10 -34.73
C LEU A 480 -13.33 -8.93 -36.25
N GLU A 481 -13.80 -7.79 -36.76
CA GLU A 481 -13.83 -7.52 -38.21
C GLU A 481 -12.41 -7.34 -38.80
N PHE A 482 -11.45 -6.77 -38.06
CA PHE A 482 -10.04 -6.80 -38.46
C PHE A 482 -9.49 -8.23 -38.54
N SER A 483 -9.86 -9.12 -37.61
CA SER A 483 -9.45 -10.53 -37.66
C SER A 483 -10.05 -11.27 -38.86
N GLU A 484 -11.31 -10.99 -39.19
CA GLU A 484 -11.98 -11.55 -40.38
C GLU A 484 -11.36 -11.01 -41.68
N ALA A 485 -11.05 -9.72 -41.75
CA ALA A 485 -10.35 -9.11 -42.88
C ALA A 485 -8.95 -9.73 -43.09
N ALA A 486 -8.17 -9.90 -42.01
CA ALA A 486 -6.85 -10.52 -42.06
C ALA A 486 -6.90 -12.00 -42.49
N LYS A 487 -7.94 -12.75 -42.14
CA LYS A 487 -8.18 -14.12 -42.62
C LYS A 487 -8.56 -14.12 -44.10
N ALA A 488 -9.53 -13.30 -44.50
CA ALA A 488 -10.00 -13.21 -45.88
C ALA A 488 -8.91 -12.77 -46.88
N LEU A 489 -7.99 -11.91 -46.44
CA LEU A 489 -6.86 -11.42 -47.24
C LEU A 489 -5.61 -12.35 -47.19
N GLY A 490 -5.68 -13.52 -46.54
CA GLY A 490 -4.57 -14.48 -46.49
C GLY A 490 -3.38 -14.06 -45.61
N PHE A 491 -3.58 -13.16 -44.66
CA PHE A 491 -2.54 -12.74 -43.70
C PHE A 491 -2.45 -13.62 -42.45
N GLY A 492 -3.42 -14.51 -42.23
CA GLY A 492 -3.44 -15.43 -41.07
C GLY A 492 -2.14 -16.21 -40.90
N ASP A 493 -1.70 -16.90 -41.95
CA ASP A 493 -0.49 -17.74 -41.90
C ASP A 493 0.79 -16.89 -41.77
N LYS A 494 0.84 -15.72 -42.43
CA LYS A 494 1.95 -14.75 -42.31
C LYS A 494 2.12 -14.25 -40.86
N ILE A 495 1.02 -14.03 -40.15
CA ILE A 495 1.01 -13.61 -38.74
C ILE A 495 1.45 -14.76 -37.81
N VAL A 496 1.10 -16.01 -38.13
CA VAL A 496 1.58 -17.19 -37.38
C VAL A 496 3.09 -17.36 -37.57
N VAL A 497 3.60 -17.29 -38.80
CA VAL A 497 5.05 -17.36 -39.08
C VAL A 497 5.81 -16.24 -38.37
N LEU A 498 5.33 -14.99 -38.41
CA LEU A 498 5.91 -13.89 -37.62
C LEU A 498 5.96 -14.20 -36.11
N ARG A 499 4.89 -14.79 -35.55
CA ARG A 499 4.82 -15.13 -34.13
C ARG A 499 5.84 -16.21 -33.76
N GLU A 500 6.08 -17.18 -34.64
CA GLU A 500 7.13 -18.18 -34.45
C GLU A 500 8.54 -17.60 -34.58
N GLU A 501 8.79 -16.72 -35.55
CA GLU A 501 10.07 -16.00 -35.66
C GLU A 501 10.34 -15.15 -34.41
N PHE A 502 9.34 -14.45 -33.91
CA PHE A 502 9.44 -13.64 -32.68
C PHE A 502 9.69 -14.51 -31.44
N ALA A 503 9.07 -15.69 -31.36
CA ALA A 503 9.33 -16.65 -30.29
C ALA A 503 10.75 -17.23 -30.34
N LYS A 504 11.30 -17.45 -31.55
CA LYS A 504 12.68 -17.91 -31.75
C LYS A 504 13.70 -16.84 -31.39
N ALA A 505 13.50 -15.59 -31.83
CA ALA A 505 14.39 -14.46 -31.55
C ALA A 505 14.51 -14.10 -30.06
N LYS A 506 13.49 -14.41 -29.25
CA LYS A 506 13.51 -14.18 -27.79
C LYS A 506 14.52 -15.07 -27.03
N ASN A 507 15.08 -16.09 -27.69
CA ASN A 507 16.05 -17.02 -27.11
C ASN A 507 17.51 -16.73 -27.53
N SER A 508 17.76 -15.72 -28.36
CA SER A 508 19.10 -15.32 -28.83
C SER A 508 19.45 -13.90 -28.34
N ASN A 509 20.63 -13.73 -27.75
CA ASN A 509 20.97 -12.52 -26.99
C ASN A 509 21.58 -11.38 -27.85
N ASP A 510 21.38 -11.41 -29.18
CA ASP A 510 22.04 -10.54 -30.15
C ASP A 510 21.15 -9.40 -30.65
N GLN A 511 21.56 -8.16 -30.38
CA GLN A 511 20.83 -6.94 -30.75
C GLN A 511 20.59 -6.67 -32.26
N PRO A 512 21.40 -7.10 -33.25
CA PRO A 512 21.12 -6.79 -34.66
C PRO A 512 19.93 -7.56 -35.27
N MET A 513 19.39 -8.57 -34.58
CA MET A 513 18.25 -9.34 -35.11
C MET A 513 16.90 -8.62 -34.98
N ASN A 514 16.82 -7.61 -34.11
CA ASN A 514 15.57 -6.93 -33.75
C ASN A 514 15.10 -5.92 -34.83
N THR A 515 16.04 -5.31 -35.58
CA THR A 515 15.74 -4.40 -36.71
C THR A 515 15.09 -5.13 -37.88
N ALA A 516 15.62 -6.28 -38.28
CA ALA A 516 15.06 -7.08 -39.38
C ALA A 516 13.63 -7.59 -39.09
N LEU A 517 13.32 -7.89 -37.82
CA LEU A 517 11.96 -8.25 -37.40
C LEU A 517 11.00 -7.05 -37.44
N LYS A 518 11.45 -5.85 -37.04
CA LYS A 518 10.66 -4.61 -37.19
C LYS A 518 10.37 -4.32 -38.67
N GLU A 519 11.37 -4.41 -39.54
CA GLU A 519 11.19 -4.24 -40.99
C GLU A 519 10.19 -5.23 -41.59
N LYS A 520 10.21 -6.51 -41.17
CA LYS A 520 9.20 -7.50 -41.57
C LYS A 520 7.80 -7.13 -41.08
N ILE A 521 7.66 -6.65 -39.85
CA ILE A 521 6.38 -6.22 -39.27
C ILE A 521 5.83 -5.01 -40.03
N ASP A 522 6.65 -3.99 -40.30
CA ASP A 522 6.24 -2.79 -41.03
C ASP A 522 5.94 -3.08 -42.51
N LYS A 523 6.67 -4.01 -43.14
CA LYS A 523 6.36 -4.51 -44.49
C LYS A 523 5.02 -5.26 -44.54
N LEU A 524 4.71 -6.06 -43.52
CA LEU A 524 3.42 -6.76 -43.45
C LEU A 524 2.27 -5.83 -43.07
N ARG A 525 2.51 -4.81 -42.24
CA ARG A 525 1.56 -3.74 -41.92
C ARG A 525 1.22 -2.90 -43.15
N THR A 526 2.21 -2.52 -43.95
CA THR A 526 2.00 -1.77 -45.19
C THR A 526 1.30 -2.61 -46.25
N GLU A 527 1.68 -3.89 -46.43
CA GLU A 527 0.97 -4.81 -47.35
C GLU A 527 -0.50 -5.03 -46.92
N PHE A 528 -0.75 -5.17 -45.62
CA PHE A 528 -2.11 -5.32 -45.08
C PHE A 528 -2.94 -4.06 -45.28
N ASN A 529 -2.42 -2.88 -44.94
CA ASN A 529 -3.12 -1.61 -45.10
C ASN A 529 -3.44 -1.30 -46.58
N GLN A 530 -2.55 -1.63 -47.51
CA GLN A 530 -2.81 -1.50 -48.96
C GLN A 530 -3.93 -2.42 -49.45
N LYS A 531 -4.06 -3.62 -48.87
CA LYS A 531 -5.08 -4.61 -49.24
C LYS A 531 -6.36 -4.52 -48.40
N LEU A 532 -6.37 -3.74 -47.32
CA LEU A 532 -7.51 -3.66 -46.40
C LEU A 532 -8.80 -3.23 -47.11
N SER A 533 -8.68 -2.34 -48.10
CA SER A 533 -9.80 -1.86 -48.93
C SER A 533 -10.41 -2.91 -49.85
N SER A 534 -9.72 -4.02 -50.13
CA SER A 534 -10.23 -5.16 -50.90
C SER A 534 -10.82 -6.29 -50.04
N ALA A 535 -10.84 -6.13 -48.71
CA ALA A 535 -11.50 -7.10 -47.84
C ALA A 535 -13.04 -7.06 -48.00
N PRO A 536 -13.73 -8.21 -48.04
CA PRO A 536 -15.18 -8.25 -48.25
C PRO A 536 -15.99 -7.59 -47.13
N ASN A 537 -15.42 -7.42 -45.94
CA ASN A 537 -16.02 -6.74 -44.79
C ASN A 537 -15.53 -5.30 -44.60
N TYR A 538 -14.71 -4.74 -45.50
CA TYR A 538 -14.10 -3.41 -45.35
C TYR A 538 -15.12 -2.29 -45.13
N ALA A 539 -16.29 -2.33 -45.78
CA ALA A 539 -17.33 -1.32 -45.62
C ALA A 539 -17.93 -1.29 -44.20
N SER A 540 -18.11 -2.47 -43.57
CA SER A 540 -18.57 -2.59 -42.19
C SER A 540 -17.48 -2.16 -41.21
N LEU A 541 -16.25 -2.60 -41.45
CA LEU A 541 -15.08 -2.28 -40.64
C LEU A 541 -14.82 -0.77 -40.60
N LYS A 542 -14.80 -0.12 -41.76
CA LYS A 542 -14.66 1.34 -41.87
C LYS A 542 -15.79 2.05 -41.13
N TYR A 543 -17.04 1.64 -41.33
CA TYR A 543 -18.20 2.24 -40.66
C TYR A 543 -18.10 2.16 -39.13
N LYS A 544 -17.68 1.02 -38.58
CA LYS A 544 -17.47 0.85 -37.13
C LYS A 544 -16.26 1.62 -36.60
N LEU A 545 -15.20 1.76 -37.40
CA LEU A 545 -14.02 2.56 -37.07
C LEU A 545 -14.37 4.06 -37.02
N ASP A 546 -15.13 4.56 -37.98
CA ASP A 546 -15.62 5.94 -38.03
C ASP A 546 -16.50 6.25 -36.79
N MET A 547 -17.45 5.37 -36.43
CA MET A 547 -18.26 5.50 -35.21
C MET A 547 -17.42 5.48 -33.92
N LEU A 548 -16.40 4.62 -33.86
CA LEU A 548 -15.50 4.53 -32.70
C LEU A 548 -14.65 5.81 -32.57
N GLN A 549 -14.23 6.40 -33.67
CA GLN A 549 -13.53 7.68 -33.70
C GLN A 549 -14.45 8.83 -33.25
N GLU A 550 -15.70 8.90 -33.72
CA GLU A 550 -16.69 9.87 -33.25
C GLU A 550 -16.93 9.78 -31.73
N LEU A 551 -17.14 8.57 -31.20
CA LEU A 551 -17.41 8.37 -29.77
C LEU A 551 -16.16 8.60 -28.90
N SER A 552 -14.97 8.25 -29.38
CA SER A 552 -13.70 8.57 -28.71
C SER A 552 -13.48 10.09 -28.64
N ASN A 553 -13.77 10.82 -29.72
CA ASN A 553 -13.72 12.28 -29.74
C ASN A 553 -14.76 12.89 -28.76
N ALA A 554 -15.99 12.36 -28.73
CA ALA A 554 -17.00 12.77 -27.74
C ALA A 554 -16.57 12.45 -26.29
N GLN A 555 -15.87 11.33 -26.06
CA GLN A 555 -15.30 11.00 -24.75
C GLN A 555 -14.26 12.04 -24.33
N ASN A 556 -13.33 12.39 -25.23
CA ASN A 556 -12.26 13.35 -24.95
C ASN A 556 -12.82 14.74 -24.61
N LEU A 557 -13.81 15.23 -25.37
CA LEU A 557 -14.54 16.47 -25.09
C LEU A 557 -15.28 16.45 -23.73
N SER A 558 -15.66 15.26 -23.23
CA SER A 558 -16.21 15.11 -21.87
C SER A 558 -15.12 15.00 -20.79
N GLY A 559 -13.93 14.52 -21.14
CA GLY A 559 -12.76 14.40 -20.25
C GLY A 559 -12.08 15.74 -19.96
N GLU A 560 -11.95 16.59 -20.97
CA GLU A 560 -11.44 17.96 -20.85
C GLU A 560 -12.26 18.78 -19.85
N SER A 561 -13.60 18.66 -19.90
CA SER A 561 -14.52 19.25 -18.93
C SER A 561 -14.21 18.88 -17.47
N ASN A 562 -13.85 17.62 -17.20
CA ASN A 562 -13.51 17.19 -15.84
C ASN A 562 -12.14 17.71 -15.40
N LYS A 563 -11.10 17.64 -16.25
CA LYS A 563 -9.77 18.21 -15.93
C LYS A 563 -9.79 19.72 -15.73
N VAL A 564 -10.54 20.45 -16.56
CA VAL A 564 -10.74 21.90 -16.41
C VAL A 564 -11.57 22.21 -15.15
N GLY A 565 -12.52 21.35 -14.78
CA GLY A 565 -13.24 21.44 -13.51
C GLY A 565 -12.33 21.29 -12.29
N GLU A 566 -11.47 20.27 -12.28
CA GLU A 566 -10.48 20.00 -11.23
C GLU A 566 -9.46 21.13 -11.12
N LEU A 567 -8.90 21.60 -12.25
CA LEU A 567 -8.01 22.77 -12.28
C LEU A 567 -8.70 24.04 -11.78
N LYS A 568 -9.95 24.31 -12.19
CA LYS A 568 -10.72 25.46 -11.66
C LYS A 568 -10.97 25.36 -10.16
N GLN A 569 -11.21 24.16 -9.63
CA GLN A 569 -11.39 23.95 -8.19
C GLN A 569 -10.09 24.20 -7.42
N GLU A 570 -8.95 23.69 -7.88
CA GLU A 570 -7.66 23.94 -7.22
C GLU A 570 -7.23 25.40 -7.35
N ILE A 571 -7.39 26.04 -8.52
CA ILE A 571 -7.12 27.48 -8.71
C ILE A 571 -7.99 28.33 -7.77
N ASN A 572 -9.30 28.06 -7.69
CA ASN A 572 -10.19 28.78 -6.77
C ASN A 572 -9.84 28.56 -5.30
N LYS A 573 -9.43 27.34 -4.93
CA LYS A 573 -8.95 27.01 -3.58
C LYS A 573 -7.68 27.80 -3.25
N ARG A 574 -6.69 27.84 -4.15
CA ARG A 574 -5.47 28.64 -3.97
C ARG A 574 -5.73 30.14 -3.91
N PHE A 575 -6.66 30.66 -4.72
CA PHE A 575 -7.09 32.05 -4.65
C PHE A 575 -7.76 32.38 -3.30
N LYS A 576 -8.54 31.44 -2.75
CA LYS A 576 -9.14 31.56 -1.43
C LYS A 576 -8.10 31.51 -0.30
N GLU A 577 -7.12 30.61 -0.40
CA GLU A 577 -5.97 30.57 0.51
C GLU A 577 -5.18 31.90 0.47
N LEU A 578 -5.02 32.51 -0.71
CA LEU A 578 -4.34 33.80 -0.92
C LEU A 578 -5.12 34.96 -0.24
N THR A 579 -6.42 35.05 -0.49
CA THR A 579 -7.29 36.11 0.07
C THR A 579 -7.63 35.93 1.55
N GLU A 580 -7.46 34.72 2.11
CA GLU A 580 -7.55 34.44 3.54
C GLU A 580 -6.22 34.63 4.29
N GLN A 581 -5.11 34.95 3.61
CA GLN A 581 -3.85 35.31 4.28
C GLN A 581 -4.03 36.54 5.19
N PRO A 582 -3.44 36.55 6.40
CA PRO A 582 -3.73 37.57 7.40
C PRO A 582 -3.37 38.99 6.95
N GLU A 583 -2.30 39.15 6.16
CA GLU A 583 -1.82 40.47 5.71
C GLU A 583 -2.74 41.08 4.64
N ILE A 584 -3.05 40.32 3.58
CA ILE A 584 -4.00 40.74 2.53
C ILE A 584 -5.39 40.95 3.11
N ARG A 585 -5.84 40.05 3.99
CA ARG A 585 -7.14 40.16 4.63
C ARG A 585 -7.26 41.41 5.51
N GLN A 586 -6.22 41.76 6.27
CA GLN A 586 -6.20 43.01 7.04
C GLN A 586 -6.24 44.25 6.14
N LYS A 587 -5.52 44.25 5.01
CA LYS A 587 -5.59 45.34 4.01
C LYS A 587 -7.01 45.48 3.42
N ILE A 588 -7.69 44.37 3.09
CA ILE A 588 -9.07 44.36 2.59
C ILE A 588 -10.06 44.83 3.66
N GLU A 589 -9.94 44.36 4.91
CA GLU A 589 -10.83 44.77 6.00
C GLU A 589 -10.63 46.25 6.38
N ALA A 590 -9.39 46.76 6.34
CA ALA A 590 -9.10 48.18 6.52
C ALA A 590 -9.70 49.06 5.41
N LEU A 591 -9.53 48.69 4.14
CA LEU A 591 -10.15 49.42 3.01
C LEU A 591 -11.68 49.41 3.07
N ARG A 592 -12.30 48.31 3.49
CA ARG A 592 -13.76 48.26 3.70
C ARG A 592 -14.22 49.21 4.80
N ALA A 593 -13.50 49.29 5.92
CA ALA A 593 -13.81 50.24 6.98
C ALA A 593 -13.58 51.70 6.53
N GLU A 594 -12.60 51.97 5.67
CA GLU A 594 -12.34 53.30 5.11
C GLU A 594 -13.46 53.73 4.12
N ILE A 595 -13.97 52.78 3.31
CA ILE A 595 -15.14 52.97 2.43
C ILE A 595 -16.42 53.22 3.24
N GLU A 596 -16.68 52.45 4.31
CA GLU A 596 -17.89 52.62 5.14
C GLU A 596 -17.93 53.96 5.88
N ASN A 597 -16.78 54.51 6.28
CA ASN A 597 -16.71 55.77 7.03
C ASN A 597 -16.65 57.04 6.15
N SER A 598 -16.01 56.97 4.98
CA SER A 598 -15.70 58.16 4.15
C SER A 598 -16.39 58.18 2.78
N GLY A 599 -16.96 57.06 2.34
CA GLY A 599 -17.38 56.87 0.95
C GLY A 599 -16.17 56.69 0.00
N ILE A 600 -16.45 56.64 -1.30
CA ILE A 600 -15.43 56.37 -2.33
C ILE A 600 -14.69 57.67 -2.69
N SER A 601 -13.60 57.99 -1.97
CA SER A 601 -12.65 59.04 -2.35
C SER A 601 -11.65 58.54 -3.41
N GLU A 602 -10.94 59.46 -4.08
CA GLU A 602 -9.87 59.08 -5.02
C GLU A 602 -8.71 58.33 -4.33
N GLU A 603 -8.33 58.73 -3.11
CA GLU A 603 -7.29 58.04 -2.33
C GLU A 603 -7.66 56.58 -2.03
N VAL A 604 -8.94 56.29 -1.79
CA VAL A 604 -9.44 54.92 -1.59
C VAL A 604 -9.41 54.12 -2.90
N LYS A 605 -9.66 54.74 -4.05
CA LYS A 605 -9.50 54.08 -5.37
C LYS A 605 -8.04 53.75 -5.64
N GLU A 606 -7.12 54.66 -5.35
CA GLU A 606 -5.68 54.47 -5.58
C GLU A 606 -5.12 53.35 -4.69
N LYS A 607 -5.47 53.31 -3.40
CA LYS A 607 -5.15 52.19 -2.51
C LYS A 607 -5.77 50.86 -2.99
N SER A 608 -6.98 50.88 -3.53
CA SER A 608 -7.65 49.69 -4.09
C SER A 608 -6.94 49.16 -5.34
N LEU A 609 -6.43 50.05 -6.20
CA LEU A 609 -5.60 49.70 -7.36
C LEU A 609 -4.27 49.07 -6.93
N LEU A 610 -3.56 49.67 -5.98
CA LEU A 610 -2.29 49.12 -5.47
C LEU A 610 -2.48 47.73 -4.84
N LEU A 611 -3.55 47.52 -4.07
CA LEU A 611 -3.86 46.20 -3.50
C LEU A 611 -4.24 45.17 -4.59
N LYS A 612 -4.93 45.61 -5.65
CA LYS A 612 -5.24 44.75 -6.80
C LYS A 612 -3.95 44.27 -7.48
N ASP A 613 -3.02 45.17 -7.78
CA ASP A 613 -1.76 44.84 -8.44
C ASP A 613 -0.88 43.90 -7.57
N GLU A 614 -0.89 44.09 -6.25
CA GLU A 614 -0.22 43.21 -5.28
C GLU A 614 -0.79 41.77 -5.34
N ILE A 615 -2.12 41.64 -5.29
CA ILE A 615 -2.83 40.35 -5.37
C ILE A 615 -2.61 39.68 -6.74
N GLU A 616 -2.65 40.42 -7.85
CA GLU A 616 -2.42 39.88 -9.20
C GLU A 616 -0.97 39.38 -9.37
N SER A 617 0.01 40.07 -8.78
CA SER A 617 1.42 39.65 -8.78
C SER A 617 1.64 38.33 -8.02
N GLU A 618 1.16 38.23 -6.78
CA GLU A 618 1.31 37.00 -5.98
C GLU A 618 0.56 35.82 -6.60
N PHE A 619 -0.67 36.06 -7.09
CA PHE A 619 -1.46 35.03 -7.75
C PHE A 619 -0.81 34.55 -9.04
N THR A 620 -0.16 35.44 -9.82
CA THR A 620 0.64 35.07 -10.98
C THR A 620 1.85 34.19 -10.59
N GLY A 621 2.47 34.44 -9.44
CA GLY A 621 3.49 33.56 -8.86
C GLY A 621 2.96 32.16 -8.54
N ILE A 622 1.78 32.07 -7.94
CA ILE A 622 1.11 30.79 -7.62
C ILE A 622 0.74 30.04 -8.90
N LEU A 623 0.17 30.70 -9.91
CA LEU A 623 -0.16 30.09 -11.21
C LEU A 623 1.10 29.52 -11.91
N LYS A 624 2.22 30.25 -11.89
CA LYS A 624 3.51 29.75 -12.40
C LYS A 624 3.98 28.50 -11.64
N SER A 625 3.78 28.41 -10.32
CA SER A 625 4.14 27.22 -9.54
C SER A 625 3.28 25.98 -9.87
N LEU A 626 2.12 26.17 -10.51
CA LEU A 626 1.27 25.11 -11.07
C LEU A 626 1.61 24.78 -12.55
N ASN A 627 2.76 25.24 -13.06
CA ASN A 627 3.17 25.14 -14.48
C ASN A 627 2.20 25.82 -15.48
N LEU A 628 1.40 26.78 -15.03
CA LEU A 628 0.53 27.56 -15.91
C LEU A 628 1.24 28.85 -16.34
N TYR A 629 1.46 29.02 -17.65
CA TYR A 629 2.04 30.24 -18.21
C TYR A 629 0.97 31.34 -18.32
N VAL A 630 1.23 32.47 -17.68
CA VAL A 630 0.44 33.71 -17.81
C VAL A 630 1.14 34.58 -18.85
N TYR A 631 0.47 34.87 -19.96
CA TYR A 631 0.95 35.82 -20.97
C TYR A 631 0.76 37.27 -20.49
N PRO A 632 1.73 38.17 -20.68
CA PRO A 632 1.50 39.61 -20.54
C PRO A 632 0.53 40.12 -21.63
N PRO A 633 -0.13 41.27 -21.44
CA PRO A 633 -1.09 41.81 -22.40
C PRO A 633 -0.45 42.06 -23.79
N PRO A 634 -1.23 41.97 -24.88
CA PRO A 634 -0.71 42.03 -26.25
C PRO A 634 -0.07 43.39 -26.54
N SER A 635 1.04 43.37 -27.28
CA SER A 635 1.89 44.54 -27.53
C SER A 635 1.39 45.47 -28.66
N SER A 636 0.13 45.35 -29.10
CA SER A 636 -0.49 46.26 -30.08
C SER A 636 -1.45 47.22 -29.38
N VAL A 637 -1.16 48.53 -29.49
CA VAL A 637 -1.95 49.60 -28.88
C VAL A 637 -3.41 49.58 -29.37
N GLU A 638 -3.64 49.23 -30.64
CA GLU A 638 -4.96 49.15 -31.26
C GLU A 638 -5.86 48.03 -30.69
N ALA A 639 -5.29 46.87 -30.34
CA ALA A 639 -6.08 45.78 -29.75
C ALA A 639 -6.56 46.17 -28.34
N GLN A 640 -5.70 46.82 -27.56
CA GLN A 640 -6.02 47.32 -26.23
C GLN A 640 -7.13 48.40 -26.29
N GLU A 641 -7.05 49.36 -27.22
CA GLU A 641 -8.08 50.39 -27.39
C GLU A 641 -9.46 49.82 -27.74
N LYS A 642 -9.52 48.81 -28.61
CA LYS A 642 -10.78 48.10 -28.94
C LYS A 642 -11.37 47.37 -27.72
N VAL A 643 -10.53 46.70 -26.93
CA VAL A 643 -10.93 46.03 -25.67
C VAL A 643 -11.48 47.06 -24.67
N ASP A 644 -10.79 48.18 -24.47
CA ASP A 644 -11.21 49.21 -23.51
C ASP A 644 -12.44 50.00 -23.97
N LYS A 645 -12.71 50.08 -25.28
CA LYS A 645 -13.98 50.59 -25.80
C LYS A 645 -15.13 49.62 -25.52
N PHE A 646 -14.93 48.32 -25.73
CA PHE A 646 -15.94 47.29 -25.45
C PHE A 646 -16.22 47.13 -23.96
N ASN A 647 -15.20 47.22 -23.11
CA ASN A 647 -15.36 47.22 -21.65
C ASN A 647 -16.21 48.42 -21.18
N ARG A 648 -15.97 49.62 -21.73
CA ARG A 648 -16.80 50.82 -21.44
C ARG A 648 -18.26 50.64 -21.90
N GLU A 649 -18.48 49.98 -23.04
CA GLU A 649 -19.84 49.67 -23.54
C GLU A 649 -20.57 48.71 -22.58
N ILE A 650 -19.90 47.67 -22.07
CA ILE A 650 -20.44 46.77 -21.04
C ILE A 650 -20.73 47.52 -19.73
N THR A 651 -19.82 48.37 -19.25
CA THR A 651 -20.00 49.11 -17.99
C THR A 651 -21.20 50.06 -18.07
N GLY A 652 -21.40 50.76 -19.20
CA GLY A 652 -22.59 51.60 -19.41
C GLY A 652 -23.89 50.81 -19.36
N ILE A 653 -23.95 49.66 -20.04
CA ILE A 653 -25.12 48.78 -20.02
C ILE A 653 -25.39 48.22 -18.61
N MET A 654 -24.36 47.90 -17.83
CA MET A 654 -24.51 47.52 -16.43
C MET A 654 -25.07 48.65 -15.57
N GLU A 655 -24.61 49.90 -15.75
CA GLU A 655 -25.15 51.05 -15.02
C GLU A 655 -26.63 51.29 -15.35
N ASP A 656 -27.03 51.18 -16.61
CA ASP A 656 -28.43 51.36 -17.03
C ASP A 656 -29.35 50.25 -16.52
N VAL A 657 -28.89 48.98 -16.52
CA VAL A 657 -29.62 47.84 -15.92
C VAL A 657 -29.79 48.03 -14.41
N VAL A 658 -28.77 48.52 -13.70
CA VAL A 658 -28.84 48.81 -12.25
C VAL A 658 -29.71 50.05 -11.95
N ARG A 659 -29.82 51.00 -12.87
CA ARG A 659 -30.72 52.17 -12.78
C ARG A 659 -32.17 51.86 -13.17
N SER A 660 -32.46 50.70 -13.78
CA SER A 660 -33.83 50.32 -14.12
C SER A 660 -34.74 50.28 -12.88
N THR A 661 -35.91 50.90 -12.98
CA THR A 661 -36.83 51.11 -11.85
C THR A 661 -37.26 49.79 -11.21
N ASP A 662 -37.58 48.79 -12.03
CA ASP A 662 -38.04 47.47 -11.58
C ASP A 662 -37.00 46.70 -10.74
N LEU A 663 -35.70 46.76 -11.08
CA LEU A 663 -34.64 46.16 -10.24
C LEU A 663 -34.41 46.97 -8.96
N LYS A 664 -34.42 48.31 -9.06
CA LYS A 664 -34.24 49.20 -7.90
C LYS A 664 -35.35 49.03 -6.87
N ASP A 665 -36.60 48.95 -7.31
CA ASP A 665 -37.78 48.75 -6.46
C ASP A 665 -37.78 47.36 -5.82
N LYS A 666 -37.37 46.31 -6.53
CA LYS A 666 -37.18 44.95 -5.96
C LYS A 666 -36.07 44.93 -4.90
N ILE A 667 -34.99 45.66 -5.10
CA ILE A 667 -33.89 45.79 -4.13
C ILE A 667 -34.32 46.61 -2.90
N GLU A 668 -35.09 47.69 -3.07
CA GLU A 668 -35.69 48.42 -1.95
C GLU A 668 -36.71 47.57 -1.18
N PHE A 669 -37.56 46.80 -1.87
CA PHE A 669 -38.51 45.89 -1.24
C PHE A 669 -37.78 44.82 -0.41
N LEU A 670 -36.72 44.22 -0.95
CA LEU A 670 -35.86 43.30 -0.20
C LEU A 670 -35.25 43.97 1.03
N LYS A 671 -34.72 45.19 0.92
CA LYS A 671 -34.17 45.94 2.06
C LYS A 671 -35.23 46.24 3.13
N ARG A 672 -36.47 46.60 2.75
CA ARG A 672 -37.58 46.86 3.68
C ARG A 672 -38.02 45.58 4.42
N GLU A 673 -38.12 44.45 3.73
CA GLU A 673 -38.46 43.17 4.36
C GLU A 673 -37.33 42.65 5.28
N VAL A 674 -36.06 42.82 4.90
CA VAL A 674 -34.91 42.50 5.76
C VAL A 674 -34.90 43.39 7.01
N ALA A 675 -35.22 44.69 6.87
CA ALA A 675 -35.33 45.61 8.01
C ALA A 675 -36.45 45.24 8.98
N LYS A 676 -37.61 44.73 8.50
CA LYS A 676 -38.70 44.25 9.35
C LYS A 676 -38.34 43.00 10.16
N ALA A 677 -37.55 42.09 9.61
CA ALA A 677 -37.21 40.82 10.25
C ALA A 677 -36.14 40.94 11.36
N GLY A 678 -35.39 42.05 11.40
CA GLY A 678 -34.35 42.29 12.40
C GLY A 678 -33.21 41.27 12.37
N LYS A 679 -32.45 41.18 13.47
CA LYS A 679 -31.26 40.29 13.57
C LYS A 679 -31.58 38.79 13.69
N THR A 680 -32.85 38.41 13.88
CA THR A 680 -33.28 37.02 14.07
C THR A 680 -34.47 36.67 13.18
N ALA A 681 -34.24 36.62 11.87
CA ALA A 681 -35.24 36.19 10.90
C ALA A 681 -35.64 34.71 11.10
N ASP A 682 -36.95 34.47 11.09
CA ASP A 682 -37.56 33.14 11.15
C ASP A 682 -37.40 32.37 9.82
N ALA A 683 -37.87 31.11 9.81
CA ALA A 683 -37.73 30.24 8.64
C ALA A 683 -38.53 30.75 7.43
N GLU A 684 -39.68 31.38 7.66
CA GLU A 684 -40.53 31.88 6.58
C GLU A 684 -39.96 33.15 5.93
N SER A 685 -39.44 34.10 6.72
CA SER A 685 -38.74 35.28 6.21
C SER A 685 -37.49 34.89 5.42
N LYS A 686 -36.72 33.90 5.88
CA LYS A 686 -35.55 33.37 5.15
C LYS A 686 -35.93 32.79 3.78
N ALA A 687 -37.03 32.04 3.69
CA ALA A 687 -37.53 31.52 2.41
C ALA A 687 -37.95 32.65 1.47
N LYS A 688 -38.63 33.70 1.98
CA LYS A 688 -39.02 34.89 1.20
C LYS A 688 -37.81 35.68 0.69
N PHE A 689 -36.77 35.88 1.52
CA PHE A 689 -35.52 36.50 1.07
C PHE A 689 -34.84 35.71 -0.03
N GLN A 690 -34.78 34.37 0.11
CA GLN A 690 -34.16 33.51 -0.89
C GLN A 690 -34.94 33.53 -2.22
N ALA A 691 -36.27 33.56 -2.18
CA ALA A 691 -37.10 33.68 -3.38
C ALA A 691 -36.90 35.02 -4.11
N LEU A 692 -36.95 36.15 -3.39
CA LEU A 692 -36.70 37.49 -3.95
C LEU A 692 -35.28 37.61 -4.50
N TRP A 693 -34.28 37.07 -3.80
CA TRP A 693 -32.88 37.07 -4.28
C TRP A 693 -32.72 36.28 -5.58
N GLN A 694 -33.39 35.13 -5.72
CA GLN A 694 -33.39 34.37 -6.97
C GLN A 694 -34.10 35.12 -8.11
N GLN A 695 -35.18 35.86 -7.83
CA GLN A 695 -35.83 36.71 -8.84
C GLN A 695 -34.92 37.86 -9.30
N ILE A 696 -34.28 38.57 -8.36
CA ILE A 696 -33.30 39.64 -8.68
C ILE A 696 -32.16 39.07 -9.52
N LYS A 697 -31.58 37.92 -9.12
CA LYS A 697 -30.53 37.25 -9.90
C LYS A 697 -31.00 36.87 -11.30
N LYS A 698 -32.22 36.35 -11.44
CA LYS A 698 -32.78 36.01 -12.75
C LYS A 698 -32.95 37.24 -13.63
N SER A 699 -33.56 38.32 -13.12
CA SER A 699 -33.70 39.57 -13.87
C SER A 699 -32.35 40.17 -14.29
N LEU A 700 -31.31 40.04 -13.47
CA LEU A 700 -29.95 40.48 -13.83
C LEU A 700 -29.34 39.62 -14.95
N VAL A 701 -29.50 38.29 -14.88
CA VAL A 701 -29.02 37.36 -15.91
C VAL A 701 -29.76 37.57 -17.24
N ASP A 702 -31.09 37.73 -17.19
CA ASP A 702 -31.92 37.98 -18.36
C ASP A 702 -31.52 39.33 -19.01
N ALA A 703 -31.31 40.38 -18.22
CA ALA A 703 -30.85 41.69 -18.72
C ALA A 703 -29.42 41.66 -19.32
N MET A 704 -28.52 40.83 -18.77
CA MET A 704 -27.18 40.62 -19.33
C MET A 704 -27.14 39.65 -20.53
N SER A 705 -28.26 39.01 -20.87
CA SER A 705 -28.33 38.00 -21.94
C SER A 705 -28.50 38.58 -23.36
N PHE A 706 -28.08 39.82 -23.60
CA PHE A 706 -28.06 40.42 -24.94
C PHE A 706 -27.15 39.63 -25.90
N SER A 707 -27.76 39.01 -26.92
CA SER A 707 -27.08 38.24 -27.96
C SER A 707 -26.00 39.05 -28.67
N GLU A 708 -26.25 40.34 -28.90
CA GLU A 708 -25.36 41.27 -29.60
C GLU A 708 -24.03 41.49 -28.87
N LEU A 709 -24.03 41.58 -27.53
CA LEU A 709 -22.79 41.70 -26.73
C LEU A 709 -21.95 40.42 -26.83
N ARG A 710 -22.60 39.26 -26.87
CA ARG A 710 -21.93 37.95 -26.98
C ARG A 710 -21.30 37.77 -28.36
N GLU A 711 -21.99 38.21 -29.41
CA GLU A 711 -21.49 38.19 -30.78
C GLU A 711 -20.32 39.17 -30.98
N LYS A 712 -20.42 40.40 -30.44
CA LYS A 712 -19.30 41.35 -30.37
C LYS A 712 -18.09 40.77 -29.63
N HIS A 713 -18.29 40.08 -28.50
CA HIS A 713 -17.21 39.47 -27.72
C HIS A 713 -16.48 38.36 -28.48
N GLU A 714 -17.20 37.43 -29.14
CA GLU A 714 -16.58 36.38 -29.94
C GLU A 714 -15.87 36.95 -31.18
N LYS A 715 -16.40 38.00 -31.81
CA LYS A 715 -15.72 38.69 -32.92
C LYS A 715 -14.42 39.37 -32.47
N LEU A 716 -14.45 40.09 -31.34
CA LEU A 716 -13.25 40.74 -30.77
C LEU A 716 -12.16 39.72 -30.41
N LYS A 717 -12.58 38.56 -29.88
CA LYS A 717 -11.72 37.44 -29.53
C LYS A 717 -11.09 36.78 -30.76
N ALA A 718 -11.79 36.71 -31.89
CA ALA A 718 -11.24 36.25 -33.16
C ALA A 718 -10.17 37.23 -33.70
N GLU A 719 -10.46 38.53 -33.77
CA GLU A 719 -9.52 39.57 -34.22
C GLU A 719 -8.20 39.55 -33.41
N ILE A 720 -8.30 39.46 -32.07
CA ILE A 720 -7.11 39.39 -31.19
C ILE A 720 -6.30 38.10 -31.42
N SER A 721 -6.96 36.99 -31.79
CA SER A 721 -6.27 35.72 -32.05
C SER A 721 -5.48 35.76 -33.37
N GLU A 722 -6.02 36.41 -34.42
CA GLU A 722 -5.31 36.61 -35.69
C GLU A 722 -4.09 37.55 -35.53
N ASP A 723 -4.24 38.66 -34.80
CA ASP A 723 -3.13 39.58 -34.50
C ASP A 723 -1.96 38.86 -33.81
N ILE A 724 -2.25 37.96 -32.85
CA ILE A 724 -1.24 37.18 -32.12
C ILE A 724 -0.52 36.17 -33.02
N GLU A 725 -1.19 35.58 -34.01
CA GLU A 725 -0.53 34.67 -34.97
C GLU A 725 0.40 35.43 -35.93
N SER A 726 0.02 36.65 -36.36
CA SER A 726 0.86 37.49 -37.22
C SER A 726 2.20 37.89 -36.57
N SER A 727 2.23 38.10 -35.25
CA SER A 727 3.41 38.58 -34.52
C SER A 727 4.50 37.52 -34.28
N LYS A 728 4.21 36.24 -34.47
CA LYS A 728 5.17 35.13 -34.25
C LYS A 728 6.24 34.99 -35.35
N GLY A 729 6.15 35.75 -36.44
CA GLY A 729 7.02 35.60 -37.61
C GLY A 729 8.46 36.13 -37.52
N THR A 730 8.78 37.02 -36.57
CA THR A 730 10.01 37.84 -36.64
C THR A 730 11.09 37.58 -35.59
N ASN A 731 10.81 36.90 -34.47
CA ASN A 731 11.79 36.64 -33.40
C ASN A 731 12.38 35.21 -33.43
N GLY A 732 12.70 34.74 -34.64
CA GLY A 732 13.26 33.41 -34.91
C GLY A 732 14.80 33.34 -34.98
N SER A 733 15.53 34.10 -34.16
CA SER A 733 17.00 34.02 -34.10
C SER A 733 17.54 34.44 -32.73
N LEU A 734 18.49 33.65 -32.20
CA LEU A 734 19.09 33.62 -30.85
C LEU A 734 18.39 32.65 -29.86
N LEU A 735 19.22 31.98 -29.05
CA LEU A 735 18.88 30.89 -28.11
C LEU A 735 18.56 29.51 -28.73
N LYS A 736 19.42 29.06 -29.64
CA LYS A 736 19.74 27.63 -29.82
C LYS A 736 21.22 27.40 -29.56
N GLU A 737 21.57 27.04 -28.33
CA GLU A 737 22.82 26.33 -28.03
C GLU A 737 22.69 25.66 -26.64
N ASN A 738 23.31 24.48 -26.50
CA ASN A 738 23.31 23.62 -25.30
C ASN A 738 21.97 22.96 -24.90
N ILE A 739 21.65 21.83 -25.55
CA ILE A 739 21.85 20.48 -24.98
C ILE A 739 21.67 19.46 -26.12
N VAL A 740 22.58 18.48 -26.18
CA VAL A 740 22.67 17.45 -27.23
C VAL A 740 22.30 16.09 -26.64
N ASP A 741 21.44 15.37 -27.35
CA ASP A 741 21.08 13.94 -27.26
C ASP A 741 20.54 13.39 -25.91
N ASP A 742 19.52 12.52 -25.88
CA ASP A 742 19.28 11.44 -26.84
C ASP A 742 17.77 11.08 -27.07
N ASN A 743 17.41 10.86 -28.34
CA ASN A 743 16.34 10.03 -28.91
C ASN A 743 14.81 10.17 -28.58
N LEU A 744 14.13 10.92 -29.46
CA LEU A 744 13.01 10.48 -30.34
C LEU A 744 11.85 9.63 -29.74
N LYS A 745 10.71 10.26 -29.38
CA LYS A 745 9.54 10.66 -30.22
C LYS A 745 8.52 9.56 -30.57
N TYR A 746 7.28 9.70 -30.08
CA TYR A 746 6.08 10.05 -30.89
C TYR A 746 4.86 10.24 -29.97
N ASP A 747 4.44 11.48 -29.76
CA ASP A 747 3.04 11.82 -29.42
C ASP A 747 2.78 13.30 -29.78
N ASP A 748 2.15 13.55 -30.93
CA ASP A 748 1.68 14.90 -31.32
C ASP A 748 0.27 15.10 -30.76
N GLY A 749 0.20 15.45 -29.48
CA GLY A 749 -1.03 15.91 -28.83
C GLY A 749 -1.22 17.43 -28.99
N PRO A 750 -2.46 17.93 -29.09
CA PRO A 750 -2.72 19.37 -29.21
C PRO A 750 -2.26 20.11 -27.94
N LYS A 751 -1.56 21.23 -28.12
CA LYS A 751 -1.19 22.12 -27.01
C LYS A 751 -2.44 22.76 -26.41
N VAL A 752 -2.67 22.54 -25.12
CA VAL A 752 -3.77 23.15 -24.37
C VAL A 752 -3.40 24.58 -23.99
N GLU A 753 -3.84 25.55 -24.80
CA GLU A 753 -3.79 26.98 -24.43
C GLU A 753 -5.03 27.34 -23.59
N SER A 754 -4.90 27.30 -22.26
CA SER A 754 -5.97 27.75 -21.35
C SER A 754 -5.79 29.23 -20.99
N GLN A 755 -6.40 30.13 -21.76
CA GLN A 755 -6.49 31.55 -21.38
C GLN A 755 -7.39 31.70 -20.14
N VAL A 756 -6.84 32.18 -19.03
CA VAL A 756 -7.59 32.56 -17.82
C VAL A 756 -7.81 34.08 -17.84
N LYS A 757 -9.01 34.53 -18.21
CA LYS A 757 -9.43 35.91 -17.92
C LYS A 757 -9.67 36.05 -16.42
N ILE A 758 -8.90 36.92 -15.76
CA ILE A 758 -9.21 37.38 -14.41
C ILE A 758 -10.45 38.28 -14.52
N ALA A 759 -11.59 37.80 -14.01
CA ALA A 759 -12.77 38.63 -13.88
C ALA A 759 -12.59 39.53 -12.65
N SER A 760 -12.48 40.84 -12.89
CA SER A 760 -12.52 41.84 -11.82
C SER A 760 -13.92 41.83 -11.19
N ASN A 761 -14.00 41.44 -9.92
CA ASN A 761 -15.20 41.48 -9.07
C ASN A 761 -15.05 42.59 -8.04
#